data_AF-A0A6P0LFU1-F1
#
_entry.id   AF-A0A6P0LFU1-F1
#
_cell.length_a   1.000
_cell.length_b   1.000
_cell.length_c   1.000
_cell.angle_alpha   90.00
_cell.angle_beta   90.00
_cell.angle_gamma   90.00
#
_symmetry.space_group_name_H-M   'P 1'
#
loop_
_entity.id
_entity.type
_entity.pdbx_description
1 polymer ?
#
loop_
_entity_poly.entity_id
_entity_poly.type
_entity_poly.pdbx_seq_one_letter_code
_entity_poly.pdbx_strand_id
1 'polypeptide(L)'
;MATLYVNPATGSDSADGSESTPFKTITKAFDSAGSGDQIQLKPGTYNTGSGETFPLKAPSGVKIIGDEANKGKDILIEGNGLFNTRFGGGQNVTLILAKDTELKGVTMTNRERRGTGAWIESGSPVVANCTFFECNREGVNVTGEATPEIKDNNFIGSGIEGQGISITRDAKGNIQGNTCIKMGNGIAVDGNAAPRLVDNRTSENIFGIVVSGDARPILRKNRIENNERFGLSVSGKGLPDLGTAGDPGENALRNNGEFDLQNFTSVQLISVGNVLVASKASGPVSIQDAIADVPGGGDDTVVGGGGDDTVVGGGGDDTVVGGGGGDDTVVGGGGDDTVVGGGGDDTLPGGDKKLTDIAGHWAEDFIEGLYSEGYISGFGDGSFKPDQTMTRAEYAALLVNAFNPSAEREAKDFTDVASSYWAYDKIKQAYRGGFLSGYPGGTFKPTDKVQRAQIIVSLVNGLDLTAASPNALQAYDDSGSIPTYAIEAVKTATKKEIIVNHSNLRQLNPTRNATRAEVAAMVYQALVDANKVGLIANQYIVKFEDDGIPTFADIQNHWAKEFIQGLLAEGIISGVDNTNFKPNDKINRAQYAALISKAFNPSAIREAKDFKDVGDGSWAKDAIQKAYRGGFLSGYTNGNFGQGDNVKRADVIVSLVNGLGLKESDPNALDLYDDKGDIPSYATDQVITATKKLIVVNSPDQRKLNPVREATRGEVAAMVYQAMLDQGTLTAAVNSEYIVVG
;
A
#
# COMPACT_ATOMS: atom_id res chain seq x y z
N MET A 1 11.76 -18.37 -32.46
CA MET A 1 10.74 -18.28 -31.40
C MET A 1 10.88 -19.47 -30.49
N ALA A 2 11.94 -19.43 -29.68
CA ALA A 2 12.16 -20.30 -28.54
C ALA A 2 11.70 -19.57 -27.27
N THR A 3 11.38 -20.35 -26.23
CA THR A 3 11.19 -19.83 -24.87
C THR A 3 12.39 -20.27 -24.04
N LEU A 4 13.13 -19.30 -23.52
CA LEU A 4 14.26 -19.49 -22.62
C LEU A 4 13.79 -19.21 -21.19
N TYR A 5 14.02 -20.14 -20.27
CA TYR A 5 13.60 -19.99 -18.89
C TYR A 5 14.77 -19.52 -18.04
N VAL A 6 14.51 -18.56 -17.14
CA VAL A 6 15.50 -18.03 -16.20
C VAL A 6 15.00 -18.20 -14.78
N ASN A 7 15.85 -18.73 -13.91
CA ASN A 7 15.57 -18.88 -12.49
C ASN A 7 16.82 -18.51 -11.67
N PRO A 8 16.81 -17.41 -10.91
CA PRO A 8 18.01 -16.89 -10.24
C PRO A 8 18.43 -17.76 -9.05
N ALA A 9 17.48 -18.53 -8.48
CA ALA A 9 17.72 -19.37 -7.32
C ALA A 9 18.29 -20.76 -7.70
N THR A 10 17.79 -21.36 -8.78
CA THR A 10 18.07 -22.76 -9.13
C THR A 10 18.69 -22.98 -10.50
N GLY A 11 18.71 -21.97 -11.37
CA GLY A 11 19.26 -22.06 -12.71
C GLY A 11 20.79 -22.11 -12.76
N SER A 12 21.33 -22.37 -13.95
CA SER A 12 22.77 -22.36 -14.23
C SER A 12 23.06 -21.76 -15.60
N ASP A 13 24.03 -20.84 -15.71
CA ASP A 13 24.38 -20.21 -17.00
C ASP A 13 25.19 -21.11 -17.93
N SER A 14 25.53 -22.32 -17.46
CA SER A 14 26.06 -23.41 -18.29
C SER A 14 24.97 -24.36 -18.81
N ALA A 15 23.69 -24.13 -18.44
CA ALA A 15 22.56 -24.92 -18.89
C ALA A 15 22.14 -24.59 -20.34
N ASP A 16 21.07 -25.23 -20.82
CA ASP A 16 20.53 -25.04 -22.17
C ASP A 16 19.38 -24.02 -22.25
N GLY A 17 18.87 -23.55 -21.09
CA GLY A 17 17.79 -22.56 -21.01
C GLY A 17 16.39 -23.14 -21.18
N SER A 18 16.22 -24.47 -21.20
CA SER A 18 14.90 -25.11 -21.20
C SER A 18 14.20 -24.99 -19.83
N GLU A 19 12.91 -25.31 -19.76
CA GLU A 19 12.16 -25.24 -18.49
C GLU A 19 12.72 -26.19 -17.41
N SER A 20 13.22 -27.37 -17.80
CA SER A 20 13.83 -28.34 -16.89
C SER A 20 15.23 -27.95 -16.45
N THR A 21 15.95 -27.17 -17.26
CA THR A 21 17.33 -26.74 -17.01
C THR A 21 17.50 -25.26 -17.37
N PRO A 22 16.90 -24.36 -16.56
CA PRO A 22 16.85 -22.94 -16.87
C PRO A 22 18.23 -22.28 -16.72
N PHE A 23 18.42 -21.16 -17.42
CA PHE A 23 19.53 -20.25 -17.15
C PHE A 23 19.41 -19.66 -15.75
N LYS A 24 20.55 -19.23 -15.18
CA LYS A 24 20.55 -18.55 -13.89
C LYS A 24 20.25 -17.07 -14.06
N THR A 25 20.82 -16.44 -15.09
CA THR A 25 20.79 -14.99 -15.29
C THR A 25 20.06 -14.57 -16.56
N ILE A 26 19.44 -13.40 -16.51
CA ILE A 26 18.89 -12.66 -17.66
C ILE A 26 20.04 -12.28 -18.59
N THR A 27 21.20 -11.93 -18.04
CA THR A 27 22.44 -11.67 -18.80
C THR A 27 22.74 -12.81 -19.77
N LYS A 28 22.76 -14.05 -19.28
CA LYS A 28 23.00 -15.24 -20.12
C LYS A 28 21.88 -15.49 -21.12
N ALA A 29 20.64 -15.24 -20.73
CA ALA A 29 19.49 -15.37 -21.62
C ALA A 29 19.55 -14.35 -22.78
N PHE A 30 19.97 -13.11 -22.52
CA PHE A 30 20.16 -12.08 -23.56
C PHE A 30 21.27 -12.44 -24.56
N ASP A 31 22.36 -13.06 -24.10
CA ASP A 31 23.42 -13.55 -24.99
C ASP A 31 22.95 -14.68 -25.92
N SER A 32 21.86 -15.36 -25.54
CA SER A 32 21.35 -16.56 -26.23
C SER A 32 20.09 -16.29 -27.05
N ALA A 33 19.36 -15.21 -26.77
CA ALA A 33 18.07 -14.89 -27.38
C ALA A 33 18.21 -14.17 -28.72
N GLY A 34 17.43 -14.59 -29.71
CA GLY A 34 17.24 -13.91 -30.99
C GLY A 34 15.93 -13.12 -31.05
N SER A 35 15.77 -12.35 -32.13
CA SER A 35 14.54 -11.60 -32.39
C SER A 35 13.32 -12.54 -32.45
N GLY A 36 12.26 -12.20 -31.72
CA GLY A 36 11.04 -13.00 -31.58
C GLY A 36 11.09 -14.08 -30.50
N ASP A 37 12.23 -14.31 -29.85
CA ASP A 37 12.32 -15.24 -28.73
C ASP A 37 11.76 -14.64 -27.43
N GLN A 38 11.28 -15.53 -26.56
CA GLN A 38 10.75 -15.19 -25.24
C GLN A 38 11.73 -15.63 -24.15
N ILE A 39 11.91 -14.79 -23.15
CA ILE A 39 12.61 -15.07 -21.91
C ILE A 39 11.57 -15.08 -20.79
N GLN A 40 11.29 -16.26 -20.26
CA GLN A 40 10.35 -16.47 -19.17
C GLN A 40 11.09 -16.43 -17.83
N LEU A 41 10.79 -15.41 -17.02
CA LEU A 41 11.34 -15.26 -15.68
C LEU A 41 10.51 -16.06 -14.68
N LYS A 42 11.19 -16.80 -13.79
CA LYS A 42 10.58 -17.39 -12.59
C LYS A 42 10.70 -16.43 -11.40
N PRO A 43 9.87 -16.57 -10.35
CA PRO A 43 9.98 -15.78 -9.12
C PRO A 43 11.39 -15.78 -8.53
N GLY A 44 11.80 -14.63 -8.01
CA GLY A 44 13.11 -14.41 -7.40
C GLY A 44 13.68 -13.03 -7.67
N THR A 45 14.86 -12.78 -7.10
CA THR A 45 15.59 -11.52 -7.24
C THR A 45 16.73 -11.68 -8.24
N TYR A 46 16.71 -10.85 -9.28
CA TYR A 46 17.69 -10.75 -10.34
C TYR A 46 18.54 -9.50 -10.09
N ASN A 47 19.68 -9.71 -9.42
CA ASN A 47 20.65 -8.67 -9.08
C ASN A 47 22.10 -9.16 -9.27
N THR A 48 23.08 -8.33 -8.96
CA THR A 48 24.51 -8.71 -9.05
C THR A 48 24.85 -9.92 -8.19
N GLY A 49 24.20 -10.09 -7.04
CA GLY A 49 24.34 -11.26 -6.18
C GLY A 49 23.82 -12.56 -6.82
N SER A 50 22.80 -12.48 -7.66
CA SER A 50 22.31 -13.61 -8.46
C SER A 50 23.18 -13.92 -9.70
N GLY A 51 24.12 -13.02 -10.03
CA GLY A 51 25.06 -13.17 -11.15
C GLY A 51 24.83 -12.22 -12.33
N GLU A 52 23.86 -11.30 -12.24
CA GLU A 52 23.56 -10.36 -13.32
C GLU A 52 24.69 -9.35 -13.56
N THR A 53 24.90 -8.98 -14.82
CA THR A 53 25.80 -7.89 -15.20
C THR A 53 25.00 -6.70 -15.71
N PHE A 54 24.97 -5.63 -14.91
CA PHE A 54 24.27 -4.39 -15.25
C PHE A 54 25.16 -3.38 -16.00
N PRO A 55 24.58 -2.52 -16.86
CA PRO A 55 23.16 -2.46 -17.16
C PRO A 55 22.76 -3.60 -18.12
N LEU A 56 21.59 -4.20 -17.89
CA LEU A 56 21.04 -5.24 -18.75
C LEU A 56 20.67 -4.63 -20.12
N LYS A 57 20.93 -5.33 -21.22
CA LYS A 57 20.68 -4.83 -22.58
C LYS A 57 19.84 -5.82 -23.37
N ALA A 58 18.53 -5.59 -23.41
CA ALA A 58 17.60 -6.45 -24.11
C ALA A 58 17.88 -6.43 -25.62
N PRO A 59 18.09 -7.59 -26.29
CA PRO A 59 18.28 -7.65 -27.73
C PRO A 59 17.00 -7.28 -28.48
N SER A 60 17.13 -6.71 -29.68
CA SER A 60 15.97 -6.27 -30.48
C SER A 60 14.95 -7.39 -30.75
N GLY A 61 13.67 -7.11 -30.53
CA GLY A 61 12.58 -8.07 -30.77
C GLY A 61 12.41 -9.15 -29.70
N VAL A 62 13.19 -9.14 -28.62
CA VAL A 62 13.07 -10.13 -27.53
C VAL A 62 11.95 -9.76 -26.57
N LYS A 63 11.21 -10.76 -26.09
CA LYS A 63 10.15 -10.62 -25.08
C LYS A 63 10.64 -11.09 -23.72
N ILE A 64 10.53 -10.26 -22.70
CA ILE A 64 10.89 -10.55 -21.31
C ILE A 64 9.60 -10.62 -20.53
N ILE A 65 9.23 -11.82 -20.08
CA ILE A 65 7.92 -12.10 -19.52
C ILE A 65 8.09 -12.65 -18.10
N GLY A 66 7.52 -11.95 -17.13
CA GLY A 66 7.35 -12.43 -15.75
C GLY A 66 5.90 -12.85 -15.49
N ASP A 67 5.27 -12.28 -14.47
CA ASP A 67 3.88 -12.49 -14.08
C ASP A 67 3.07 -11.20 -14.26
N GLU A 68 2.31 -11.12 -15.34
CA GLU A 68 1.48 -9.95 -15.67
C GLU A 68 0.28 -9.81 -14.72
N ALA A 69 -0.23 -10.92 -14.18
CA ALA A 69 -1.45 -10.91 -13.37
C ALA A 69 -1.24 -10.20 -12.02
N ASN A 70 -0.03 -10.30 -11.46
CA ASN A 70 0.35 -9.62 -10.22
C ASN A 70 1.31 -8.44 -10.43
N LYS A 71 1.49 -8.00 -11.68
CA LYS A 71 2.44 -6.96 -12.09
C LYS A 71 3.88 -7.18 -11.62
N GLY A 72 4.30 -8.45 -11.61
CA GLY A 72 5.65 -8.88 -11.28
C GLY A 72 6.04 -8.83 -9.81
N LYS A 73 5.07 -8.88 -8.89
CA LYS A 73 5.30 -8.74 -7.44
C LYS A 73 6.42 -9.65 -6.90
N ASP A 74 6.52 -10.87 -7.43
CA ASP A 74 7.49 -11.88 -6.97
C ASP A 74 8.74 -11.98 -7.86
N ILE A 75 8.89 -11.09 -8.84
CA ILE A 75 9.99 -11.08 -9.83
C ILE A 75 10.67 -9.72 -9.77
N LEU A 76 11.72 -9.60 -8.96
CA LEU A 76 12.43 -8.34 -8.73
C LEU A 76 13.70 -8.27 -9.57
N ILE A 77 13.81 -7.27 -10.45
CA ILE A 77 15.05 -6.89 -11.13
C ILE A 77 15.64 -5.68 -10.40
N GLU A 78 16.76 -5.89 -9.72
CA GLU A 78 17.42 -4.86 -8.91
C GLU A 78 18.87 -4.69 -9.39
N GLY A 79 19.19 -3.51 -9.89
CA GLY A 79 20.54 -3.24 -10.33
C GLY A 79 20.72 -1.87 -10.95
N ASN A 80 21.97 -1.55 -11.23
CA ASN A 80 22.38 -0.24 -11.69
C ASN A 80 23.65 -0.39 -12.54
N GLY A 81 23.84 0.48 -13.52
CA GLY A 81 24.98 0.37 -14.44
C GLY A 81 25.08 1.55 -15.38
N LEU A 82 26.33 1.92 -15.72
CA LEU A 82 26.59 3.06 -16.59
C LEU A 82 26.26 2.72 -18.06
N PHE A 83 25.31 3.44 -18.62
CA PHE A 83 24.94 3.42 -20.03
C PHE A 83 25.31 4.73 -20.72
N ASN A 84 26.15 4.65 -21.76
CA ASN A 84 26.48 5.80 -22.59
C ASN A 84 25.42 5.96 -23.69
N THR A 85 24.64 7.04 -23.61
CA THR A 85 23.59 7.30 -24.60
C THR A 85 24.20 7.64 -25.96
N ARG A 86 23.49 7.35 -27.05
CA ARG A 86 23.91 7.83 -28.38
C ARG A 86 23.86 9.35 -28.53
N PHE A 87 23.23 10.05 -27.58
CA PHE A 87 23.11 11.51 -27.53
C PHE A 87 24.19 12.17 -26.66
N GLY A 88 25.14 11.38 -26.13
CA GLY A 88 26.19 11.84 -25.23
C GLY A 88 25.78 11.83 -23.75
N GLY A 89 26.76 11.64 -22.87
CA GLY A 89 26.58 11.57 -21.42
C GLY A 89 26.23 10.16 -20.92
N GLY A 90 26.79 9.80 -19.76
CA GLY A 90 26.51 8.54 -19.08
C GLY A 90 25.25 8.62 -18.21
N GLN A 91 24.43 7.59 -18.23
CA GLN A 91 23.20 7.44 -17.44
C GLN A 91 23.31 6.19 -16.58
N ASN A 92 22.79 6.22 -15.36
CA ASN A 92 22.72 5.03 -14.52
C ASN A 92 21.39 4.31 -14.78
N VAL A 93 21.44 3.11 -15.35
CA VAL A 93 20.26 2.39 -15.87
C VAL A 93 20.27 0.94 -15.39
N THR A 94 19.10 0.37 -15.08
CA THR A 94 18.95 -1.06 -14.81
C THR A 94 18.82 -1.86 -16.11
N LEU A 95 17.88 -1.48 -16.98
CA LEU A 95 17.59 -2.18 -18.24
C LEU A 95 17.49 -1.22 -19.43
N ILE A 96 18.21 -1.53 -20.51
CA ILE A 96 18.06 -0.88 -21.81
C ILE A 96 17.19 -1.75 -22.68
N LEU A 97 16.13 -1.16 -23.23
CA LEU A 97 15.23 -1.81 -24.17
C LEU A 97 15.61 -1.38 -25.60
N ALA A 98 16.09 -2.34 -26.40
CA ALA A 98 16.33 -2.11 -27.83
C ALA A 98 15.02 -2.03 -28.61
N LYS A 99 15.09 -1.77 -29.92
CA LYS A 99 13.89 -1.71 -30.76
C LYS A 99 13.04 -2.98 -30.64
N ASP A 100 11.73 -2.77 -30.57
CA ASP A 100 10.70 -3.81 -30.68
C ASP A 100 10.78 -4.89 -29.58
N THR A 101 11.41 -4.59 -28.44
CA THR A 101 11.42 -5.48 -27.26
C THR A 101 10.13 -5.38 -26.46
N GLU A 102 9.75 -6.44 -25.76
CA GLU A 102 8.64 -6.42 -24.81
C GLU A 102 9.17 -6.70 -23.39
N LEU A 103 8.75 -5.91 -22.40
CA LEU A 103 8.98 -6.13 -20.98
C LEU A 103 7.63 -6.19 -20.27
N LYS A 104 7.31 -7.34 -19.68
CA LYS A 104 5.99 -7.57 -19.09
C LYS A 104 6.06 -8.30 -17.75
N GLY A 105 5.26 -7.88 -16.78
CA GLY A 105 5.06 -8.65 -15.55
C GLY A 105 6.28 -8.72 -14.63
N VAL A 106 7.06 -7.64 -14.50
CA VAL A 106 8.22 -7.60 -13.59
C VAL A 106 8.16 -6.42 -12.63
N THR A 107 8.78 -6.59 -11.46
CA THR A 107 9.13 -5.48 -10.57
C THR A 107 10.56 -5.03 -10.85
N MET A 108 10.81 -3.73 -10.89
CA MET A 108 12.15 -3.16 -11.14
C MET A 108 12.46 -2.04 -10.16
N THR A 109 13.70 -2.00 -9.67
CA THR A 109 14.19 -0.93 -8.78
C THR A 109 15.61 -0.47 -9.13
N ASN A 110 15.84 0.84 -8.98
CA ASN A 110 17.16 1.47 -9.09
C ASN A 110 17.29 2.63 -8.08
N ARG A 111 17.72 2.29 -6.87
CA ARG A 111 17.86 3.22 -5.74
C ARG A 111 19.15 4.04 -5.79
N GLU A 112 19.98 3.90 -6.82
CA GLU A 112 21.14 4.76 -6.96
C GLU A 112 20.72 6.21 -7.18
N ARG A 113 21.55 7.15 -6.73
CA ARG A 113 21.30 8.56 -7.06
C ARG A 113 21.25 8.72 -8.58
N ARG A 114 20.15 9.27 -9.09
CA ARG A 114 19.89 9.36 -10.54
C ARG A 114 19.79 7.99 -11.25
N GLY A 115 19.32 6.97 -10.55
CA GLY A 115 19.02 5.65 -11.09
C GLY A 115 17.72 5.60 -11.90
N THR A 116 17.82 5.16 -13.15
CA THR A 116 16.69 4.89 -14.05
C THR A 116 16.40 3.39 -14.08
N GLY A 117 15.13 2.98 -14.02
CA GLY A 117 14.74 1.59 -14.22
C GLY A 117 14.96 1.14 -15.66
N ALA A 118 14.05 1.50 -16.58
CA ALA A 118 14.14 1.16 -17.99
C ALA A 118 14.46 2.37 -18.88
N TRP A 119 15.32 2.18 -19.89
CA TRP A 119 15.75 3.20 -20.85
C TRP A 119 15.44 2.82 -22.29
N ILE A 120 14.77 3.72 -23.02
CA ILE A 120 14.32 3.53 -24.41
C ILE A 120 14.77 4.70 -25.29
N GLU A 121 15.51 4.43 -26.37
CA GLU A 121 16.00 5.49 -27.30
C GLU A 121 15.46 5.43 -28.73
N SER A 122 14.83 4.31 -29.13
CA SER A 122 14.37 4.08 -30.51
C SER A 122 13.40 2.91 -30.64
N GLY A 123 12.69 2.83 -31.76
CA GLY A 123 11.76 1.74 -32.08
C GLY A 123 10.47 1.83 -31.29
N SER A 124 9.72 0.72 -31.25
CA SER A 124 8.43 0.65 -30.53
C SER A 124 8.41 -0.43 -29.44
N PRO A 125 9.25 -0.35 -28.39
CA PRO A 125 9.18 -1.30 -27.28
C PRO A 125 7.84 -1.27 -26.55
N VAL A 126 7.46 -2.40 -25.96
CA VAL A 126 6.31 -2.50 -25.06
C VAL A 126 6.80 -2.67 -23.63
N VAL A 127 6.29 -1.85 -22.71
CA VAL A 127 6.45 -2.03 -21.26
C VAL A 127 5.05 -2.14 -20.67
N ALA A 128 4.66 -3.32 -20.19
CA ALA A 128 3.29 -3.53 -19.73
C ALA A 128 3.16 -4.37 -18.46
N ASN A 129 2.18 -4.04 -17.62
CA ASN A 129 1.89 -4.81 -16.41
C ASN A 129 3.13 -4.97 -15.52
N CYS A 130 3.97 -3.95 -15.39
CA CYS A 130 5.16 -3.96 -14.54
C CYS A 130 4.96 -3.05 -13.32
N THR A 131 5.83 -3.24 -12.32
CA THR A 131 5.94 -2.35 -11.17
C THR A 131 7.34 -1.72 -11.13
N PHE A 132 7.44 -0.40 -11.18
CA PHE A 132 8.68 0.34 -10.96
C PHE A 132 8.63 0.94 -9.56
N PHE A 133 9.51 0.47 -8.69
CA PHE A 133 9.51 0.81 -7.27
C PHE A 133 10.81 1.51 -6.90
N GLU A 134 10.71 2.70 -6.30
CA GLU A 134 11.86 3.47 -5.77
C GLU A 134 13.02 3.64 -6.78
N CYS A 135 12.68 3.97 -8.02
CA CYS A 135 13.68 4.40 -9.01
C CYS A 135 13.96 5.90 -8.81
N ASN A 136 15.15 6.24 -8.29
CA ASN A 136 15.45 7.58 -7.79
C ASN A 136 15.57 8.69 -8.87
N ARG A 137 15.46 8.35 -10.15
CA ARG A 137 15.40 9.31 -11.27
C ARG A 137 14.14 9.16 -12.10
N GLU A 138 13.95 8.01 -12.74
CA GLU A 138 12.77 7.64 -13.52
C GLU A 138 12.51 6.15 -13.36
N GLY A 139 11.25 5.73 -13.31
CA GLY A 139 10.91 4.33 -13.60
C GLY A 139 11.23 3.99 -15.06
N VAL A 140 10.66 4.74 -16.00
CA VAL A 140 10.93 4.58 -17.44
C VAL A 140 11.34 5.92 -18.06
N ASN A 141 12.47 5.92 -18.79
CA ASN A 141 12.89 7.03 -19.64
C ASN A 141 12.70 6.68 -21.12
N VAL A 142 12.00 7.56 -21.84
CA VAL A 142 11.81 7.52 -23.29
C VAL A 142 12.47 8.75 -23.90
N THR A 143 13.37 8.53 -24.86
CA THR A 143 14.09 9.63 -25.51
C THR A 143 14.35 9.33 -26.98
N GLY A 144 14.97 10.28 -27.68
CA GLY A 144 15.26 10.16 -29.10
C GLY A 144 14.00 10.20 -29.96
N GLU A 145 13.82 9.19 -30.80
CA GLU A 145 12.70 9.05 -31.75
C GLU A 145 11.84 7.81 -31.41
N ALA A 146 11.91 7.35 -30.16
CA ALA A 146 11.17 6.17 -29.73
C ALA A 146 9.66 6.38 -29.82
N THR A 147 8.92 5.29 -30.04
CA THR A 147 7.46 5.20 -30.12
C THR A 147 6.90 4.04 -29.28
N PRO A 148 7.22 3.93 -27.98
CA PRO A 148 6.83 2.76 -27.20
C PRO A 148 5.33 2.73 -26.87
N GLU A 149 4.86 1.55 -26.52
CA GLU A 149 3.64 1.36 -25.74
C GLU A 149 4.03 1.15 -24.26
N ILE A 150 3.62 2.06 -23.39
CA ILE A 150 3.80 1.93 -21.94
C ILE A 150 2.42 1.80 -21.33
N LYS A 151 2.05 0.59 -20.90
CA LYS A 151 0.67 0.26 -20.57
C LYS A 151 0.47 -0.43 -19.22
N ASP A 152 -0.51 0.02 -18.45
CA ASP A 152 -0.96 -0.66 -17.23
C ASP A 152 0.19 -0.94 -16.23
N ASN A 153 1.16 -0.04 -16.11
CA ASN A 153 2.26 -0.16 -15.14
C ASN A 153 1.99 0.63 -13.86
N ASN A 154 2.61 0.19 -12.77
CA ASN A 154 2.62 0.90 -11.50
C ASN A 154 3.99 1.55 -11.28
N PHE A 155 4.01 2.85 -10.99
CA PHE A 155 5.19 3.63 -10.66
C PHE A 155 5.01 4.17 -9.24
N ILE A 156 5.84 3.70 -8.31
CA ILE A 156 5.69 3.96 -6.87
C ILE A 156 7.01 4.53 -6.34
N GLY A 157 6.97 5.78 -5.85
CA GLY A 157 8.13 6.46 -5.28
C GLY A 157 8.10 6.55 -3.75
N SER A 158 9.07 7.28 -3.19
CA SER A 158 9.25 7.53 -1.75
C SER A 158 8.91 8.96 -1.31
N GLY A 159 8.31 9.77 -2.20
CA GLY A 159 7.66 11.04 -1.89
C GLY A 159 8.47 12.32 -2.18
N ILE A 160 9.75 12.26 -2.59
CA ILE A 160 10.56 13.49 -2.73
C ILE A 160 11.46 13.52 -3.97
N GLU A 161 11.88 12.37 -4.48
CA GLU A 161 12.80 12.28 -5.64
C GLU A 161 12.26 11.30 -6.69
N GLY A 162 12.61 11.52 -7.95
CA GLY A 162 12.27 10.63 -9.05
C GLY A 162 10.99 10.99 -9.81
N GLN A 163 10.89 10.42 -11.01
CA GLN A 163 9.79 10.58 -11.95
C GLN A 163 9.18 9.19 -12.22
N GLY A 164 7.87 9.10 -12.44
CA GLY A 164 7.30 7.83 -12.93
C GLY A 164 7.80 7.55 -14.35
N ILE A 165 7.36 8.37 -15.28
CA ILE A 165 7.69 8.28 -16.71
C ILE A 165 8.28 9.61 -17.18
N SER A 166 9.41 9.57 -17.87
CA SER A 166 10.03 10.74 -18.50
C SER A 166 10.12 10.55 -20.01
N ILE A 167 9.61 11.51 -20.78
CA ILE A 167 9.53 11.46 -22.25
C ILE A 167 10.18 12.73 -22.78
N THR A 168 11.25 12.59 -23.56
CA THR A 168 12.12 13.72 -23.92
C THR A 168 12.49 13.70 -25.40
N ARG A 169 13.09 14.80 -25.89
CA ARG A 169 13.52 14.98 -27.29
C ARG A 169 12.33 14.84 -28.23
N ASP A 170 12.40 14.03 -29.28
CA ASP A 170 11.38 13.91 -30.33
C ASP A 170 10.50 12.67 -30.13
N ALA A 171 10.59 12.06 -28.94
CA ALA A 171 9.90 10.82 -28.62
C ALA A 171 8.38 10.99 -28.72
N LYS A 172 7.77 9.95 -29.26
CA LYS A 172 6.32 9.77 -29.41
C LYS A 172 5.98 8.44 -28.74
N GLY A 173 4.71 8.07 -28.65
CA GLY A 173 4.34 6.80 -28.01
C GLY A 173 2.97 6.87 -27.37
N ASN A 174 2.44 5.70 -27.01
CA ASN A 174 1.16 5.57 -26.31
C ASN A 174 1.42 5.20 -24.86
N ILE A 175 1.04 6.09 -23.95
CA ILE A 175 1.20 5.93 -22.51
C ILE A 175 -0.21 5.77 -21.95
N GLN A 176 -0.58 4.56 -21.55
CA GLN A 176 -1.96 4.22 -21.27
C GLN A 176 -2.16 3.46 -19.96
N GLY A 177 -3.15 3.83 -19.14
CA GLY A 177 -3.53 3.02 -17.97
C GLY A 177 -2.48 2.95 -16.86
N ASN A 178 -1.42 3.77 -16.91
CA ASN A 178 -0.36 3.72 -15.92
C ASN A 178 -0.75 4.49 -14.67
N THR A 179 -0.30 4.01 -13.51
CA THR A 179 -0.50 4.68 -12.22
C THR A 179 0.84 5.17 -11.69
N CYS A 180 0.97 6.48 -11.44
CA CYS A 180 2.15 7.10 -10.83
C CYS A 180 1.80 7.73 -9.49
N ILE A 181 2.41 7.24 -8.40
CA ILE A 181 2.16 7.72 -7.03
C ILE A 181 3.44 7.97 -6.24
N LYS A 182 3.39 8.93 -5.32
CA LYS A 182 4.48 9.26 -4.38
C LYS A 182 5.81 9.60 -5.08
N MET A 183 5.76 10.28 -6.22
CA MET A 183 6.93 10.73 -7.00
C MET A 183 7.12 12.24 -6.94
N GLY A 184 8.27 12.74 -7.40
CA GLY A 184 8.43 14.15 -7.73
C GLY A 184 7.51 14.56 -8.90
N ASN A 185 7.70 13.94 -10.07
CA ASN A 185 6.77 14.11 -11.20
C ASN A 185 6.11 12.75 -11.53
N GLY A 186 4.79 12.70 -11.66
CA GLY A 186 4.12 11.49 -12.14
C GLY A 186 4.55 11.16 -13.58
N ILE A 187 4.28 12.07 -14.51
CA ILE A 187 4.71 11.99 -15.92
C ILE A 187 5.34 13.32 -16.33
N ALA A 188 6.55 13.27 -16.90
CA ALA A 188 7.23 14.44 -17.44
C ALA A 188 7.43 14.33 -18.96
N VAL A 189 7.01 15.35 -19.69
CA VAL A 189 7.13 15.45 -21.15
C VAL A 189 7.91 16.72 -21.48
N ASP A 190 9.08 16.58 -22.10
CA ASP A 190 10.02 17.66 -22.36
C ASP A 190 10.62 17.59 -23.78
N GLY A 191 11.34 18.64 -24.20
CA GLY A 191 11.90 18.72 -25.55
C GLY A 191 10.82 18.94 -26.61
N ASN A 192 10.86 18.23 -27.72
CA ASN A 192 9.84 18.27 -28.79
C ASN A 192 8.84 17.10 -28.69
N ALA A 193 8.76 16.44 -27.53
CA ALA A 193 8.07 15.16 -27.42
C ALA A 193 6.57 15.33 -27.61
N ALA A 194 5.94 14.37 -28.29
CA ALA A 194 4.52 14.40 -28.62
C ALA A 194 3.84 13.04 -28.35
N PRO A 195 3.84 12.53 -27.11
CA PRO A 195 3.17 11.28 -26.77
C PRO A 195 1.64 11.46 -26.67
N ARG A 196 0.91 10.35 -26.76
CA ARG A 196 -0.48 10.25 -26.33
C ARG A 196 -0.50 9.74 -24.90
N LEU A 197 -1.12 10.50 -23.99
CA LEU A 197 -1.35 10.14 -22.60
C LEU A 197 -2.84 9.84 -22.44
N VAL A 198 -3.19 8.57 -22.24
CA VAL A 198 -4.59 8.12 -22.20
C VAL A 198 -4.88 7.36 -20.92
N ASP A 199 -5.91 7.73 -20.17
CA ASP A 199 -6.38 6.95 -19.01
C ASP A 199 -5.27 6.66 -17.96
N ASN A 200 -4.29 7.55 -17.82
CA ASN A 200 -3.27 7.43 -16.77
C ASN A 200 -3.77 8.08 -15.48
N ARG A 201 -3.30 7.57 -14.35
CA ARG A 201 -3.57 8.10 -13.01
C ARG A 201 -2.30 8.66 -12.38
N THR A 202 -2.34 9.91 -11.95
CA THR A 202 -1.24 10.54 -11.19
C THR A 202 -1.80 11.13 -9.90
N SER A 203 -1.35 10.62 -8.74
CA SER A 203 -1.78 11.11 -7.43
C SER A 203 -0.67 11.06 -6.39
N GLU A 204 -0.74 11.89 -5.34
CA GLU A 204 0.27 11.96 -4.27
C GLU A 204 1.68 12.24 -4.78
N ASN A 205 1.82 12.87 -5.96
CA ASN A 205 3.12 13.34 -6.46
C ASN A 205 3.29 14.82 -6.12
N ILE A 206 4.51 15.35 -6.18
CA ILE A 206 4.70 16.81 -6.11
C ILE A 206 3.97 17.48 -7.30
N PHE A 207 4.19 16.93 -8.50
CA PHE A 207 3.51 17.33 -9.73
C PHE A 207 2.92 16.11 -10.44
N GLY A 208 1.67 16.20 -10.89
CA GLY A 208 1.02 15.11 -11.62
C GLY A 208 1.63 14.90 -13.02
N ILE A 209 1.36 15.82 -13.93
CA ILE A 209 1.93 15.85 -15.29
C ILE A 209 2.66 17.18 -15.51
N VAL A 210 3.90 17.10 -16.00
CA VAL A 210 4.72 18.26 -16.34
C VAL A 210 5.00 18.27 -17.83
N VAL A 211 4.69 19.38 -18.50
CA VAL A 211 4.95 19.64 -19.91
C VAL A 211 5.90 20.83 -20.03
N SER A 212 7.06 20.63 -20.64
CA SER A 212 8.09 21.66 -20.79
C SER A 212 8.72 21.65 -22.19
N GLY A 213 9.63 22.59 -22.44
CA GLY A 213 10.29 22.70 -23.75
C GLY A 213 9.30 23.10 -24.85
N ASP A 214 9.35 22.41 -25.97
CA ASP A 214 8.45 22.53 -27.13
C ASP A 214 7.49 21.31 -27.21
N ALA A 215 7.22 20.65 -26.09
CA ALA A 215 6.43 19.42 -26.06
C ALA A 215 4.96 19.66 -26.47
N ARG A 216 4.38 18.65 -27.12
CA ARG A 216 3.00 18.65 -27.68
C ARG A 216 2.26 17.34 -27.36
N PRO A 217 2.10 16.96 -26.09
CA PRO A 217 1.37 15.74 -25.76
C PRO A 217 -0.14 15.89 -26.00
N ILE A 218 -0.82 14.78 -26.30
CA ILE A 218 -2.29 14.70 -26.36
C ILE A 218 -2.78 14.03 -25.09
N LEU A 219 -3.62 14.70 -24.30
CA LEU A 219 -4.14 14.17 -23.04
C LEU A 219 -5.61 13.79 -23.19
N ARG A 220 -5.95 12.53 -22.96
CA ARG A 220 -7.34 12.05 -22.93
C ARG A 220 -7.63 11.21 -21.69
N LYS A 221 -8.75 11.44 -21.02
CA LYS A 221 -9.27 10.55 -19.95
C LYS A 221 -8.33 10.34 -18.76
N ASN A 222 -7.31 11.18 -18.58
CA ASN A 222 -6.38 11.03 -17.47
C ASN A 222 -7.01 11.52 -16.16
N ARG A 223 -6.66 10.88 -15.04
CA ARG A 223 -7.02 11.29 -13.68
C ARG A 223 -5.78 11.86 -12.98
N ILE A 224 -5.75 13.18 -12.85
CA ILE A 224 -4.61 13.95 -12.35
C ILE A 224 -5.05 14.63 -11.05
N GLU A 225 -5.00 13.88 -9.96
CA GLU A 225 -5.74 14.22 -8.73
C GLU A 225 -4.87 14.10 -7.49
N ASN A 226 -5.12 14.94 -6.47
CA ASN A 226 -4.46 14.83 -5.16
C ASN A 226 -2.92 14.90 -5.20
N ASN A 227 -2.35 15.69 -6.10
CA ASN A 227 -0.91 15.97 -6.11
C ASN A 227 -0.60 17.16 -5.18
N GLU A 228 0.56 17.16 -4.55
CA GLU A 228 0.93 18.11 -3.50
C GLU A 228 0.97 19.57 -3.99
N ARG A 229 1.34 19.80 -5.26
CA ARG A 229 1.41 21.14 -5.84
C ARG A 229 0.52 21.29 -7.06
N PHE A 230 0.95 20.80 -8.23
CA PHE A 230 0.21 21.01 -9.48
C PHE A 230 -0.30 19.71 -10.07
N GLY A 231 -1.53 19.73 -10.58
CA GLY A 231 -2.04 18.65 -11.42
C GLY A 231 -1.29 18.61 -12.75
N LEU A 232 -1.56 19.58 -13.62
CA LEU A 232 -0.85 19.79 -14.89
C LEU A 232 -0.04 21.09 -14.82
N SER A 233 1.25 21.02 -15.12
CA SER A 233 2.14 22.19 -15.24
C SER A 233 2.67 22.31 -16.66
N VAL A 234 2.53 23.49 -17.28
CA VAL A 234 2.99 23.75 -18.64
C VAL A 234 3.97 24.92 -18.64
N SER A 235 5.16 24.72 -19.22
CA SER A 235 6.23 25.72 -19.23
C SER A 235 7.00 25.75 -20.55
N GLY A 236 7.87 26.75 -20.71
CA GLY A 236 8.62 26.97 -21.95
C GLY A 236 7.67 27.37 -23.09
N LYS A 237 7.68 26.58 -24.15
CA LYS A 237 6.76 26.68 -25.30
C LYS A 237 5.84 25.46 -25.37
N GLY A 238 5.68 24.71 -24.28
CA GLY A 238 4.80 23.54 -24.21
C GLY A 238 3.37 23.91 -24.60
N LEU A 239 2.72 23.03 -25.36
CA LEU A 239 1.35 23.24 -25.83
C LEU A 239 0.64 21.88 -25.87
N PRO A 240 0.18 21.37 -24.71
CA PRO A 240 -0.60 20.14 -24.68
C PRO A 240 -1.94 20.32 -25.36
N ASP A 241 -2.39 19.29 -26.07
CA ASP A 241 -3.76 19.18 -26.55
C ASP A 241 -4.64 18.66 -25.41
N LEU A 242 -5.45 19.57 -24.87
CA LEU A 242 -6.42 19.33 -23.80
C LEU A 242 -7.85 19.19 -24.35
N GLY A 243 -8.02 18.73 -25.58
CA GLY A 243 -9.31 18.49 -26.19
C GLY A 243 -9.73 19.56 -27.18
N THR A 244 -10.69 19.19 -28.02
CA THR A 244 -11.38 20.05 -28.98
C THR A 244 -12.88 19.72 -28.98
N ALA A 245 -13.71 20.56 -29.60
CA ALA A 245 -15.16 20.31 -29.68
C ALA A 245 -15.53 18.95 -30.31
N GLY A 246 -14.69 18.41 -31.22
CA GLY A 246 -14.91 17.10 -31.86
C GLY A 246 -14.16 15.93 -31.23
N ASP A 247 -13.27 16.21 -30.28
CA ASP A 247 -12.48 15.20 -29.54
C ASP A 247 -12.20 15.75 -28.13
N PRO A 248 -13.21 15.72 -27.24
CA PRO A 248 -13.10 16.24 -25.89
C PRO A 248 -11.96 15.59 -25.11
N GLY A 249 -11.35 16.37 -24.21
CA GLY A 249 -10.24 15.90 -23.39
C GLY A 249 -10.65 14.79 -22.42
N GLU A 250 -11.81 14.92 -21.77
CA GLU A 250 -12.29 14.02 -20.71
C GLU A 250 -11.29 13.81 -19.55
N ASN A 251 -10.32 14.71 -19.36
CA ASN A 251 -9.36 14.61 -18.26
C ASN A 251 -9.99 15.17 -16.97
N ALA A 252 -9.71 14.55 -15.83
CA ALA A 252 -10.07 15.05 -14.51
C ALA A 252 -8.80 15.60 -13.83
N LEU A 253 -8.76 16.91 -13.57
CA LEU A 253 -7.70 17.59 -12.84
C LEU A 253 -8.33 18.20 -11.59
N ARG A 254 -8.19 17.54 -10.43
CA ARG A 254 -8.93 17.93 -9.22
C ARG A 254 -8.11 17.74 -7.95
N ASN A 255 -8.44 18.50 -6.91
CA ASN A 255 -7.87 18.34 -5.57
C ASN A 255 -6.33 18.42 -5.54
N ASN A 256 -5.71 19.13 -6.49
CA ASN A 256 -4.27 19.37 -6.46
C ASN A 256 -3.98 20.59 -5.56
N GLY A 257 -2.85 20.56 -4.86
CA GLY A 257 -2.58 21.47 -3.74
C GLY A 257 -2.66 22.94 -4.12
N GLU A 258 -1.76 23.43 -4.97
CA GLU A 258 -1.75 24.82 -5.43
C GLU A 258 -2.72 25.02 -6.59
N PHE A 259 -2.53 24.31 -7.71
CA PHE A 259 -3.31 24.48 -8.94
C PHE A 259 -3.61 23.14 -9.62
N ASP A 260 -4.82 23.00 -10.17
CA ASP A 260 -5.17 21.87 -11.03
C ASP A 260 -4.46 22.00 -12.37
N LEU A 261 -4.39 23.22 -12.90
CA LEU A 261 -3.66 23.53 -14.13
C LEU A 261 -2.86 24.83 -13.93
N GLN A 262 -1.54 24.74 -14.05
CA GLN A 262 -0.64 25.90 -14.03
C GLN A 262 0.02 26.08 -15.39
N ASN A 263 -0.37 27.13 -16.11
CA ASN A 263 0.25 27.54 -17.38
C ASN A 263 1.24 28.68 -17.13
N PHE A 264 2.54 28.37 -17.20
CA PHE A 264 3.61 29.35 -17.13
C PHE A 264 3.95 29.97 -18.49
N THR A 265 3.30 29.55 -19.58
CA THR A 265 3.54 30.08 -20.92
C THR A 265 2.73 31.36 -21.17
N SER A 266 3.08 32.09 -22.23
CA SER A 266 2.28 33.23 -22.71
C SER A 266 1.15 32.83 -23.67
N VAL A 267 1.07 31.56 -24.07
CA VAL A 267 0.07 31.05 -25.02
C VAL A 267 -1.15 30.60 -24.23
N GLN A 268 -2.34 31.00 -24.68
CA GLN A 268 -3.58 30.53 -24.07
C GLN A 268 -3.78 29.05 -24.36
N LEU A 269 -3.89 28.24 -23.30
CA LEU A 269 -4.30 26.84 -23.42
C LEU A 269 -5.82 26.78 -23.51
N ILE A 270 -6.33 25.97 -24.43
CA ILE A 270 -7.77 25.71 -24.57
C ILE A 270 -8.03 24.32 -23.97
N SER A 271 -8.87 24.27 -22.95
CA SER A 271 -9.29 23.04 -22.28
C SER A 271 -10.74 22.76 -22.64
N VAL A 272 -10.99 21.73 -23.47
CA VAL A 272 -12.35 21.37 -23.93
C VAL A 272 -12.76 20.04 -23.35
N GLY A 273 -13.89 20.01 -22.62
CA GLY A 273 -14.44 18.79 -22.04
C GLY A 273 -13.56 18.12 -20.97
N ASN A 274 -12.72 18.90 -20.29
CA ASN A 274 -12.02 18.46 -19.08
C ASN A 274 -12.72 18.99 -17.85
N VAL A 275 -12.56 18.30 -16.73
CA VAL A 275 -13.06 18.78 -15.44
C VAL A 275 -11.90 19.29 -14.60
N LEU A 276 -11.92 20.59 -14.33
CA LEU A 276 -10.97 21.29 -13.47
C LEU A 276 -11.65 22.53 -12.87
N VAL A 277 -11.17 22.96 -11.70
CA VAL A 277 -11.72 24.12 -11.02
C VAL A 277 -11.12 25.39 -11.64
N ALA A 278 -11.96 26.32 -12.10
CA ALA A 278 -11.49 27.53 -12.79
C ALA A 278 -10.56 28.39 -11.92
N SER A 279 -10.84 28.52 -10.62
CA SER A 279 -9.96 29.24 -9.67
C SER A 279 -8.63 28.52 -9.40
N LYS A 280 -8.55 27.23 -9.72
CA LYS A 280 -7.34 26.39 -9.68
C LYS A 280 -6.64 26.28 -11.04
N ALA A 281 -7.11 27.01 -12.05
CA ALA A 281 -6.41 27.21 -13.31
C ALA A 281 -5.68 28.57 -13.29
N SER A 282 -4.36 28.55 -13.48
CA SER A 282 -3.51 29.74 -13.38
C SER A 282 -2.72 29.98 -14.66
N GLY A 283 -2.61 31.27 -15.05
CA GLY A 283 -2.03 31.70 -16.31
C GLY A 283 -3.06 31.76 -17.46
N PRO A 284 -2.62 31.98 -18.71
CA PRO A 284 -3.52 32.07 -19.86
C PRO A 284 -4.21 30.73 -20.15
N VAL A 285 -5.42 30.53 -19.65
CA VAL A 285 -6.22 29.32 -19.86
C VAL A 285 -7.64 29.71 -20.22
N SER A 286 -8.20 29.09 -21.27
CA SER A 286 -9.61 29.14 -21.62
C SER A 286 -10.19 27.76 -21.41
N ILE A 287 -11.18 27.67 -20.54
CA ILE A 287 -11.91 26.42 -20.28
C ILE A 287 -13.23 26.54 -21.05
N GLN A 288 -13.52 25.55 -21.90
CA GLN A 288 -14.69 25.48 -22.77
C GLN A 288 -15.41 24.17 -22.52
N ASP A 289 -16.74 24.18 -22.55
CA ASP A 289 -17.59 23.04 -22.18
C ASP A 289 -17.24 22.49 -20.78
N ALA A 290 -16.85 23.39 -19.88
CA ALA A 290 -16.53 23.05 -18.51
C ALA A 290 -17.83 22.78 -17.76
N ILE A 291 -17.89 21.68 -17.01
CA ILE A 291 -18.78 21.62 -15.86
C ILE A 291 -18.28 22.73 -14.91
N ALA A 292 -19.02 23.82 -14.80
CA ALA A 292 -18.78 24.81 -13.76
C ALA A 292 -19.23 24.19 -12.44
N ASP A 293 -18.33 23.40 -11.84
CA ASP A 293 -18.48 22.79 -10.52
C ASP A 293 -17.63 23.62 -9.55
N VAL A 294 -18.27 24.27 -8.58
CA VAL A 294 -17.59 25.04 -7.54
C VAL A 294 -17.21 24.07 -6.40
N PRO A 295 -15.93 23.96 -6.02
CA PRO A 295 -15.54 23.21 -4.83
C PRO A 295 -15.72 24.11 -3.61
N GLY A 296 -16.89 24.12 -2.99
CA GLY A 296 -17.10 24.94 -1.79
C GLY A 296 -18.47 24.83 -1.16
N GLY A 297 -18.53 25.15 0.14
CA GLY A 297 -19.75 25.28 0.95
C GLY A 297 -20.02 26.75 1.36
N GLY A 298 -19.79 27.72 0.47
CA GLY A 298 -19.94 29.15 0.76
C GLY A 298 -20.81 29.88 -0.26
N ASP A 299 -21.35 31.04 0.10
CA ASP A 299 -22.28 31.82 -0.74
C ASP A 299 -21.57 32.41 -1.98
N ASP A 300 -21.78 31.79 -3.14
CA ASP A 300 -21.05 32.09 -4.37
C ASP A 300 -21.94 32.76 -5.43
N THR A 301 -21.32 33.29 -6.50
CA THR A 301 -22.03 33.72 -7.71
C THR A 301 -21.44 33.01 -8.91
N VAL A 302 -22.21 32.10 -9.49
CA VAL A 302 -21.82 31.26 -10.61
C VAL A 302 -22.60 31.72 -11.84
N VAL A 303 -21.91 31.96 -12.95
CA VAL A 303 -22.53 32.36 -14.21
C VAL A 303 -21.96 31.49 -15.31
N GLY A 304 -22.81 30.70 -15.97
CA GLY A 304 -22.47 29.91 -17.14
C GLY A 304 -22.16 30.79 -18.35
N GLY A 305 -21.69 30.14 -19.41
CA GLY A 305 -21.14 30.78 -20.58
C GLY A 305 -22.22 31.18 -21.59
N GLY A 306 -22.03 30.77 -22.84
CA GLY A 306 -23.12 30.78 -23.81
C GLY A 306 -23.05 29.49 -24.61
N GLY A 307 -24.18 29.05 -25.14
CA GLY A 307 -24.42 27.65 -25.52
C GLY A 307 -25.25 26.94 -24.46
N ASP A 308 -25.49 25.64 -24.62
CA ASP A 308 -26.25 24.84 -23.66
C ASP A 308 -25.32 24.47 -22.49
N ASP A 309 -25.47 25.15 -21.36
CA ASP A 309 -24.59 25.02 -20.21
C ASP A 309 -25.17 24.07 -19.14
N THR A 310 -24.30 23.48 -18.32
CA THR A 310 -24.69 22.86 -17.03
C THR A 310 -23.96 23.57 -15.91
N VAL A 311 -24.70 24.29 -15.09
CA VAL A 311 -24.16 25.19 -14.05
C VAL A 311 -24.62 24.70 -12.68
N VAL A 312 -23.69 24.48 -11.74
CA VAL A 312 -23.98 23.98 -10.40
C VAL A 312 -23.38 24.94 -9.36
N GLY A 313 -24.19 25.44 -8.43
CA GLY A 313 -23.76 26.41 -7.41
C GLY A 313 -22.81 25.81 -6.36
N GLY A 314 -23.06 24.57 -5.95
CA GLY A 314 -22.25 23.90 -4.93
C GLY A 314 -23.02 23.83 -3.61
N GLY A 315 -22.41 24.17 -2.48
CA GLY A 315 -23.14 24.43 -1.23
C GLY A 315 -22.90 25.86 -0.77
N GLY A 316 -23.84 26.44 -0.01
CA GLY A 316 -23.85 27.89 0.31
C GLY A 316 -25.15 28.53 -0.20
N ASP A 317 -25.40 29.80 0.13
CA ASP A 317 -26.53 30.56 -0.44
C ASP A 317 -26.09 31.21 -1.76
N ASP A 318 -26.22 30.47 -2.86
CA ASP A 318 -25.58 30.82 -4.13
C ASP A 318 -26.44 31.70 -5.04
N THR A 319 -25.81 32.42 -5.97
CA THR A 319 -26.46 33.01 -7.14
C THR A 319 -25.97 32.30 -8.40
N VAL A 320 -26.77 31.39 -8.95
CA VAL A 320 -26.39 30.53 -10.07
C VAL A 320 -27.15 30.96 -11.32
N VAL A 321 -26.43 31.31 -12.39
CA VAL A 321 -27.00 31.84 -13.64
C VAL A 321 -26.54 30.94 -14.79
N GLY A 322 -27.44 30.44 -15.64
CA GLY A 322 -27.09 29.60 -16.80
C GLY A 322 -26.25 30.32 -17.84
N GLY A 323 -26.42 31.64 -17.98
CA GLY A 323 -25.53 32.50 -18.75
C GLY A 323 -26.24 33.21 -19.90
N GLY A 324 -25.63 33.14 -21.10
CA GLY A 324 -26.04 33.77 -22.34
C GLY A 324 -27.26 33.11 -23.01
N GLY A 325 -27.16 32.77 -24.29
CA GLY A 325 -28.21 32.04 -25.01
C GLY A 325 -27.91 30.53 -25.08
N GLY A 326 -28.90 29.66 -24.97
CA GLY A 326 -28.79 28.19 -24.98
C GLY A 326 -29.84 27.53 -24.09
N ASP A 327 -30.02 26.20 -24.17
CA ASP A 327 -30.95 25.45 -23.30
C ASP A 327 -30.17 24.94 -22.08
N ASP A 328 -30.16 25.72 -21.00
CA ASP A 328 -29.26 25.50 -19.86
C ASP A 328 -29.84 24.55 -18.81
N THR A 329 -28.99 23.83 -18.07
CA THR A 329 -29.34 23.12 -16.84
C THR A 329 -28.68 23.79 -15.65
N VAL A 330 -29.46 24.49 -14.82
CA VAL A 330 -28.92 25.31 -13.73
C VAL A 330 -29.38 24.77 -12.38
N VAL A 331 -28.42 24.32 -11.57
CA VAL A 331 -28.64 23.66 -10.28
C VAL A 331 -28.09 24.57 -9.19
N GLY A 332 -28.95 24.99 -8.25
CA GLY A 332 -28.53 25.79 -7.09
C GLY A 332 -27.50 25.06 -6.24
N GLY A 333 -27.77 23.79 -5.94
CA GLY A 333 -26.96 23.02 -5.02
C GLY A 333 -27.55 23.07 -3.61
N GLY A 334 -26.71 23.21 -2.58
CA GLY A 334 -27.07 23.12 -1.18
C GLY A 334 -27.06 24.44 -0.41
N GLY A 335 -28.16 25.19 -0.42
CA GLY A 335 -28.43 26.35 0.45
C GLY A 335 -29.66 27.12 -0.02
N ASP A 336 -29.83 28.38 0.40
CA ASP A 336 -30.91 29.25 -0.08
C ASP A 336 -30.50 29.96 -1.37
N ASP A 337 -30.54 29.22 -2.49
CA ASP A 337 -30.00 29.67 -3.77
C ASP A 337 -30.95 30.57 -4.58
N THR A 338 -30.35 31.52 -5.31
CA THR A 338 -30.96 32.30 -6.38
C THR A 338 -30.54 31.73 -7.73
N VAL A 339 -31.41 30.94 -8.36
CA VAL A 339 -31.13 30.30 -9.66
C VAL A 339 -31.81 31.05 -10.81
N VAL A 340 -31.07 31.36 -11.88
CA VAL A 340 -31.53 32.08 -13.07
C VAL A 340 -31.14 31.29 -14.32
N GLY A 341 -32.11 30.90 -15.14
CA GLY A 341 -31.87 30.13 -16.38
C GLY A 341 -30.99 30.87 -17.38
N GLY A 342 -31.34 32.10 -17.74
CA GLY A 342 -30.66 32.82 -18.82
C GLY A 342 -31.62 32.98 -19.99
N GLY A 343 -31.13 32.86 -21.23
CA GLY A 343 -31.97 32.91 -22.42
C GLY A 343 -32.02 31.58 -23.16
N GLY A 344 -33.18 30.91 -23.17
CA GLY A 344 -33.43 29.67 -23.93
C GLY A 344 -34.46 28.82 -23.19
N ASP A 345 -34.57 27.54 -23.52
CA ASP A 345 -35.47 26.60 -22.83
C ASP A 345 -34.72 25.89 -21.68
N ASP A 346 -34.64 26.58 -20.54
CA ASP A 346 -33.80 26.15 -19.41
C ASP A 346 -34.49 25.12 -18.48
N THR A 347 -33.68 24.23 -17.89
CA THR A 347 -34.08 23.25 -16.87
C THR A 347 -33.56 23.67 -15.49
N LEU A 348 -34.49 24.04 -14.59
CA LEU A 348 -34.21 24.44 -13.21
C LEU A 348 -34.79 23.41 -12.22
N PRO A 349 -34.06 22.35 -11.84
CA PRO A 349 -34.52 21.42 -10.80
C PRO A 349 -34.63 22.17 -9.47
N GLY A 350 -35.83 22.21 -8.89
CA GLY A 350 -36.09 22.92 -7.63
C GLY A 350 -35.27 22.34 -6.48
N GLY A 351 -34.52 23.20 -5.78
CA GLY A 351 -33.55 22.83 -4.73
C GLY A 351 -34.13 21.94 -3.63
N ASP A 352 -33.34 20.94 -3.25
CA ASP A 352 -33.64 19.99 -2.19
C ASP A 352 -33.77 20.70 -0.83
N LYS A 353 -34.75 20.32 -0.02
CA LYS A 353 -34.93 20.86 1.33
C LYS A 353 -33.71 20.53 2.19
N LYS A 354 -32.92 21.53 2.60
CA LYS A 354 -31.76 21.34 3.49
C LYS A 354 -32.15 20.94 4.91
N LEU A 355 -31.29 20.14 5.56
CA LEU A 355 -31.42 19.77 6.98
C LEU A 355 -30.97 20.94 7.87
N THR A 356 -31.76 21.30 8.88
CA THR A 356 -31.63 22.58 9.60
C THR A 356 -30.54 22.62 10.68
N ASP A 357 -29.92 21.48 11.03
CA ASP A 357 -29.06 21.34 12.22
C ASP A 357 -27.72 20.65 11.94
N ILE A 358 -27.32 20.57 10.67
CA ILE A 358 -26.03 19.97 10.27
C ILE A 358 -24.97 21.02 9.91
N ALA A 359 -25.37 22.27 9.67
CA ALA A 359 -24.46 23.34 9.28
C ALA A 359 -23.36 23.55 10.35
N GLY A 360 -22.10 23.49 9.91
CA GLY A 360 -20.91 23.59 10.76
C GLY A 360 -20.64 22.36 11.63
N HIS A 361 -21.38 21.27 11.45
CA HIS A 361 -21.15 20.02 12.17
C HIS A 361 -20.03 19.22 11.48
N TRP A 362 -19.16 18.55 12.24
CA TRP A 362 -17.98 17.83 11.69
C TRP A 362 -18.31 16.74 10.66
N ALA A 363 -19.57 16.28 10.66
CA ALA A 363 -20.09 15.23 9.78
C ALA A 363 -21.05 15.77 8.70
N GLU A 364 -21.13 17.09 8.52
CA GLU A 364 -22.02 17.76 7.57
C GLU A 364 -21.96 17.10 6.19
N ASP A 365 -20.78 17.05 5.57
CA ASP A 365 -20.60 16.48 4.23
C ASP A 365 -21.10 15.02 4.12
N PHE A 366 -20.85 14.20 5.15
CA PHE A 366 -21.31 12.80 5.14
C PHE A 366 -22.84 12.70 5.24
N ILE A 367 -23.44 13.55 6.07
CA ILE A 367 -24.88 13.56 6.27
C ILE A 367 -25.55 14.10 5.01
N GLU A 368 -25.06 15.21 4.46
CA GLU A 368 -25.56 15.80 3.22
C GLU A 368 -25.39 14.85 2.04
N GLY A 369 -24.25 14.17 1.92
CA GLY A 369 -24.02 13.16 0.90
C GLY A 369 -24.97 11.98 0.99
N LEU A 370 -25.32 11.51 2.20
CA LEU A 370 -26.35 10.47 2.35
C LEU A 370 -27.78 10.99 2.09
N TYR A 371 -28.02 12.27 2.37
CA TYR A 371 -29.34 12.89 2.25
C TYR A 371 -29.69 13.19 0.79
N SER A 372 -28.75 13.77 0.04
CA SER A 372 -28.87 14.04 -1.41
C SER A 372 -29.06 12.77 -2.22
N GLU A 373 -28.39 11.68 -1.85
CA GLU A 373 -28.57 10.35 -2.48
C GLU A 373 -29.86 9.64 -2.02
N GLY A 374 -30.65 10.24 -1.13
CA GLY A 374 -31.90 9.69 -0.63
C GLY A 374 -31.76 8.48 0.31
N TYR A 375 -30.56 8.21 0.84
CA TYR A 375 -30.32 7.12 1.77
C TYR A 375 -30.81 7.41 3.19
N ILE A 376 -30.79 8.69 3.59
CA ILE A 376 -31.34 9.18 4.87
C ILE A 376 -32.39 10.26 4.65
N SER A 377 -33.20 10.50 5.67
CA SER A 377 -34.15 11.62 5.72
C SER A 377 -34.04 12.36 7.05
N GLY A 378 -34.41 13.63 7.04
CA GLY A 378 -34.61 14.42 8.26
C GLY A 378 -35.85 13.97 9.03
N PHE A 379 -35.98 14.47 10.25
CA PHE A 379 -37.19 14.43 11.06
C PHE A 379 -38.23 15.41 10.49
N GLY A 380 -39.49 15.28 10.91
CA GLY A 380 -40.59 16.13 10.42
C GLY A 380 -40.43 17.62 10.74
N ASP A 381 -39.46 17.99 11.59
CA ASP A 381 -39.07 19.36 11.92
C ASP A 381 -37.91 19.90 11.05
N GLY A 382 -37.42 19.11 10.08
CA GLY A 382 -36.31 19.48 9.20
C GLY A 382 -34.91 19.15 9.73
N SER A 383 -34.81 18.60 10.96
CA SER A 383 -33.51 18.28 11.58
C SER A 383 -33.02 16.86 11.27
N PHE A 384 -31.73 16.61 11.44
CA PHE A 384 -31.11 15.27 11.43
C PHE A 384 -30.69 14.79 12.82
N LYS A 385 -30.45 15.69 13.78
CA LYS A 385 -30.00 15.43 15.17
C LYS A 385 -28.67 14.67 15.21
N PRO A 386 -27.58 15.22 14.63
CA PRO A 386 -26.33 14.51 14.42
C PRO A 386 -25.68 13.95 15.70
N ASP A 387 -25.81 14.65 16.83
CA ASP A 387 -25.24 14.25 18.12
C ASP A 387 -26.09 13.23 18.90
N GLN A 388 -27.33 12.97 18.46
CA GLN A 388 -28.19 12.00 19.13
C GLN A 388 -27.72 10.56 18.87
N THR A 389 -27.81 9.68 19.86
CA THR A 389 -27.48 8.26 19.69
C THR A 389 -28.53 7.51 18.89
N MET A 390 -28.08 6.69 17.93
CA MET A 390 -28.95 5.91 17.03
C MET A 390 -29.36 4.58 17.65
N THR A 391 -30.63 4.20 17.48
CA THR A 391 -31.16 2.87 17.87
C THR A 391 -30.81 1.81 16.83
N ARG A 392 -30.85 0.53 17.25
CA ARG A 392 -30.64 -0.61 16.33
C ARG A 392 -31.70 -0.70 15.23
N ALA A 393 -32.94 -0.29 15.50
CA ALA A 393 -34.00 -0.26 14.48
C ALA A 393 -33.75 0.84 13.43
N GLU A 394 -33.35 2.04 13.85
CA GLU A 394 -32.96 3.13 12.93
C GLU A 394 -31.76 2.73 12.06
N TYR A 395 -30.76 2.08 12.68
CA TYR A 395 -29.60 1.60 11.94
C TYR A 395 -29.98 0.53 10.90
N ALA A 396 -30.87 -0.40 11.24
CA ALA A 396 -31.37 -1.40 10.28
C ALA A 396 -32.08 -0.74 9.09
N ALA A 397 -32.87 0.30 9.33
CA ALA A 397 -33.54 1.05 8.25
C ALA A 397 -32.52 1.74 7.33
N LEU A 398 -31.50 2.38 7.90
CA LEU A 398 -30.41 3.01 7.14
C LEU A 398 -29.66 1.98 6.28
N LEU A 399 -29.24 0.85 6.84
CA LEU A 399 -28.55 -0.20 6.11
C LEU A 399 -29.36 -0.70 4.91
N VAL A 400 -30.67 -0.90 5.08
CA VAL A 400 -31.53 -1.35 3.99
C VAL A 400 -31.67 -0.29 2.91
N ASN A 401 -31.78 0.98 3.27
CA ASN A 401 -31.88 2.06 2.30
C ASN A 401 -30.56 2.24 1.52
N ALA A 402 -29.42 2.20 2.22
CA ALA A 402 -28.09 2.38 1.63
C ALA A 402 -27.64 1.19 0.76
N PHE A 403 -27.85 -0.04 1.24
CA PHE A 403 -27.24 -1.22 0.63
C PHE A 403 -28.24 -2.15 -0.05
N ASN A 404 -29.53 -2.04 0.25
CA ASN A 404 -30.59 -2.96 -0.16
C ASN A 404 -30.16 -4.45 -0.08
N PRO A 405 -29.85 -4.98 1.12
CA PRO A 405 -29.19 -6.28 1.27
C PRO A 405 -29.99 -7.43 0.67
N SER A 406 -29.31 -8.29 -0.10
CA SER A 406 -29.83 -9.56 -0.60
C SER A 406 -29.91 -10.61 0.50
N ALA A 407 -30.72 -11.66 0.31
CA ALA A 407 -30.86 -12.72 1.31
C ALA A 407 -29.69 -13.72 1.25
N GLU A 408 -28.96 -13.84 2.36
CA GLU A 408 -27.88 -14.82 2.57
C GLU A 408 -28.26 -15.91 3.57
N ARG A 409 -29.26 -15.63 4.41
CA ARG A 409 -29.83 -16.57 5.38
C ARG A 409 -31.34 -16.43 5.48
N GLU A 410 -31.96 -17.48 5.99
CA GLU A 410 -33.41 -17.49 6.23
C GLU A 410 -33.85 -16.34 7.13
N ALA A 411 -35.00 -15.78 6.80
CA ALA A 411 -35.55 -14.67 7.55
C ALA A 411 -36.01 -15.15 8.94
N LYS A 412 -35.74 -14.33 9.97
CA LYS A 412 -36.09 -14.65 11.36
C LYS A 412 -37.05 -13.61 11.92
N ASP A 413 -38.06 -14.10 12.64
CA ASP A 413 -38.92 -13.26 13.47
C ASP A 413 -38.35 -13.17 14.89
N PHE A 414 -38.15 -11.94 15.36
CA PHE A 414 -37.63 -11.68 16.70
C PHE A 414 -38.77 -11.52 17.69
N THR A 415 -38.61 -12.09 18.89
CA THR A 415 -39.68 -12.17 19.90
C THR A 415 -40.09 -10.82 20.47
N ASP A 416 -39.22 -9.81 20.35
CA ASP A 416 -39.40 -8.44 20.84
C ASP A 416 -39.67 -7.42 19.71
N VAL A 417 -39.95 -7.90 18.49
CA VAL A 417 -40.32 -7.04 17.36
C VAL A 417 -41.67 -7.49 16.81
N ALA A 418 -42.73 -6.75 17.16
CA ALA A 418 -44.07 -7.01 16.64
C ALA A 418 -44.12 -6.79 15.12
N SER A 419 -44.97 -7.55 14.41
CA SER A 419 -45.16 -7.39 12.95
C SER A 419 -45.71 -6.03 12.54
N SER A 420 -46.35 -5.30 13.46
CA SER A 420 -46.82 -3.92 13.27
C SER A 420 -45.75 -2.87 13.57
N TYR A 421 -44.56 -3.26 14.01
CA TYR A 421 -43.48 -2.32 14.31
C TYR A 421 -42.94 -1.70 13.01
N TRP A 422 -42.74 -0.38 12.99
CA TRP A 422 -42.39 0.36 11.77
C TRP A 422 -41.13 -0.17 11.05
N ALA A 423 -40.16 -0.70 11.80
CA ALA A 423 -38.91 -1.25 11.25
C ALA A 423 -38.95 -2.77 11.06
N TYR A 424 -40.09 -3.44 11.23
CA TYR A 424 -40.17 -4.91 11.22
C TYR A 424 -39.54 -5.52 9.95
N ASP A 425 -39.94 -5.06 8.77
CA ASP A 425 -39.40 -5.58 7.50
C ASP A 425 -37.93 -5.20 7.29
N LYS A 426 -37.54 -3.99 7.69
CA LYS A 426 -36.17 -3.48 7.57
C LYS A 426 -35.20 -4.28 8.46
N ILE A 427 -35.61 -4.58 9.70
CA ILE A 427 -34.87 -5.46 10.63
C ILE A 427 -34.72 -6.86 10.03
N LYS A 428 -35.80 -7.42 9.48
CA LYS A 428 -35.79 -8.74 8.84
C LYS A 428 -34.89 -8.77 7.60
N GLN A 429 -34.81 -7.67 6.84
CA GLN A 429 -33.94 -7.54 5.67
C GLN A 429 -32.46 -7.35 6.06
N ALA A 430 -32.16 -6.45 6.99
CA ALA A 430 -30.79 -6.29 7.48
C ALA A 430 -30.27 -7.57 8.18
N TYR A 431 -31.14 -8.34 8.82
CA TYR A 431 -30.79 -9.66 9.33
C TYR A 431 -30.48 -10.63 8.20
N ARG A 432 -31.39 -10.83 7.23
CA ARG A 432 -31.20 -11.85 6.20
C ARG A 432 -29.97 -11.61 5.32
N GLY A 433 -29.56 -10.35 5.13
CA GLY A 433 -28.38 -9.99 4.34
C GLY A 433 -27.10 -9.82 5.14
N GLY A 434 -26.93 -10.54 6.24
CA GLY A 434 -25.65 -10.61 6.96
C GLY A 434 -25.31 -9.42 7.88
N PHE A 435 -25.80 -8.21 7.58
CA PHE A 435 -25.44 -6.98 8.31
C PHE A 435 -25.71 -7.04 9.82
N LEU A 436 -26.89 -7.49 10.25
CA LEU A 436 -27.28 -7.46 11.67
C LEU A 436 -27.59 -8.84 12.22
N SER A 437 -27.28 -9.07 13.49
CA SER A 437 -27.63 -10.30 14.21
C SER A 437 -28.50 -9.98 15.43
N GLY A 438 -29.30 -10.98 15.86
CA GLY A 438 -30.03 -10.92 17.12
C GLY A 438 -29.23 -11.44 18.31
N TYR A 439 -29.80 -11.31 19.50
CA TYR A 439 -29.22 -11.77 20.75
C TYR A 439 -29.71 -13.17 21.14
N PRO A 440 -29.02 -13.85 22.08
CA PRO A 440 -29.52 -15.07 22.70
C PRO A 440 -30.97 -14.89 23.20
N GLY A 441 -31.79 -15.94 23.06
CA GLY A 441 -33.22 -15.88 23.38
C GLY A 441 -34.11 -15.34 22.24
N GLY A 442 -33.54 -15.09 21.04
CA GLY A 442 -34.33 -14.74 19.85
C GLY A 442 -34.82 -13.29 19.81
N THR A 443 -34.15 -12.38 20.52
CA THR A 443 -34.48 -10.95 20.58
C THR A 443 -33.60 -10.13 19.64
N PHE A 444 -34.08 -8.97 19.18
CA PHE A 444 -33.32 -8.00 18.37
C PHE A 444 -32.92 -6.75 19.13
N LYS A 445 -33.69 -6.37 20.15
CA LYS A 445 -33.59 -5.15 20.95
C LYS A 445 -33.66 -3.87 20.10
N PRO A 446 -34.81 -3.59 19.46
CA PRO A 446 -34.92 -2.51 18.47
C PRO A 446 -34.63 -1.11 19.02
N THR A 447 -34.88 -0.88 20.31
CA THR A 447 -34.70 0.42 20.98
C THR A 447 -33.32 0.61 21.62
N ASP A 448 -32.52 -0.45 21.72
CA ASP A 448 -31.16 -0.35 22.26
C ASP A 448 -30.30 0.48 21.31
N LYS A 449 -29.34 1.22 21.87
CA LYS A 449 -28.40 2.04 21.09
C LYS A 449 -27.31 1.16 20.50
N VAL A 450 -26.93 1.44 19.25
CA VAL A 450 -25.86 0.69 18.58
C VAL A 450 -24.50 1.20 19.02
N GLN A 451 -23.57 0.29 19.30
CA GLN A 451 -22.20 0.62 19.69
C GLN A 451 -21.27 0.75 18.46
N ARG A 452 -20.19 1.53 18.57
CA ARG A 452 -19.23 1.75 17.47
C ARG A 452 -18.66 0.45 16.91
N ALA A 453 -18.20 -0.47 17.75
CA ALA A 453 -17.69 -1.77 17.29
C ALA A 453 -18.76 -2.63 16.58
N GLN A 454 -20.03 -2.49 16.97
CA GLN A 454 -21.13 -3.24 16.34
C GLN A 454 -21.42 -2.71 14.93
N ILE A 455 -21.29 -1.40 14.69
CA ILE A 455 -21.41 -0.81 13.34
C ILE A 455 -20.30 -1.34 12.43
N ILE A 456 -19.06 -1.34 12.93
CA ILE A 456 -17.89 -1.82 12.18
C ILE A 456 -18.06 -3.29 11.79
N VAL A 457 -18.41 -4.15 12.75
CA VAL A 457 -18.70 -5.57 12.48
C VAL A 457 -19.86 -5.73 11.52
N SER A 458 -20.90 -4.91 11.65
CA SER A 458 -22.08 -4.97 10.78
C SER A 458 -21.76 -4.64 9.33
N LEU A 459 -20.99 -3.57 9.08
CA LEU A 459 -20.59 -3.15 7.74
C LEU A 459 -19.62 -4.16 7.12
N VAL A 460 -18.59 -4.59 7.85
CA VAL A 460 -17.61 -5.56 7.33
C VAL A 460 -18.27 -6.88 6.97
N ASN A 461 -19.12 -7.43 7.84
CA ASN A 461 -19.76 -8.71 7.57
C ASN A 461 -20.85 -8.60 6.49
N GLY A 462 -21.68 -7.55 6.52
CA GLY A 462 -22.78 -7.39 5.58
C GLY A 462 -22.35 -7.06 4.15
N LEU A 463 -21.15 -6.52 3.99
CA LEU A 463 -20.55 -6.23 2.68
C LEU A 463 -19.48 -7.26 2.28
N ASP A 464 -19.28 -8.31 3.08
CA ASP A 464 -18.24 -9.32 2.90
C ASP A 464 -16.84 -8.72 2.64
N LEU A 465 -16.50 -7.69 3.43
CA LEU A 465 -15.24 -6.98 3.24
C LEU A 465 -14.07 -7.80 3.73
N THR A 466 -13.03 -7.87 2.91
CA THR A 466 -11.76 -8.50 3.26
C THR A 466 -10.61 -7.51 3.10
N ALA A 467 -9.80 -7.35 4.15
CA ALA A 467 -8.51 -6.68 4.04
C ALA A 467 -7.56 -7.23 5.12
N ALA A 468 -6.38 -7.70 4.70
CA ALA A 468 -5.35 -8.17 5.61
C ALA A 468 -4.53 -6.97 6.10
N SER A 469 -4.47 -6.78 7.41
CA SER A 469 -3.58 -5.81 8.04
C SER A 469 -3.18 -6.31 9.43
N PRO A 470 -1.96 -6.85 9.62
CA PRO A 470 -1.50 -7.24 10.95
C PRO A 470 -1.39 -6.03 11.90
N ASN A 471 -1.17 -4.83 11.36
CA ASN A 471 -0.83 -3.65 12.14
C ASN A 471 -1.97 -2.65 12.35
N ALA A 472 -3.12 -2.80 11.68
CA ALA A 472 -4.21 -1.81 11.70
C ALA A 472 -4.66 -1.37 13.10
N LEU A 473 -4.54 -2.22 14.12
CA LEU A 473 -4.91 -1.85 15.49
C LEU A 473 -4.00 -0.76 16.10
N GLN A 474 -2.81 -0.53 15.56
CA GLN A 474 -1.88 0.52 15.99
C GLN A 474 -2.37 1.93 15.64
N ALA A 475 -3.37 2.02 14.76
CA ALA A 475 -4.10 3.25 14.55
C ALA A 475 -4.79 3.74 15.84
N TYR A 476 -5.00 2.87 16.84
CA TYR A 476 -5.80 3.17 18.03
C TYR A 476 -5.03 2.98 19.35
N ASP A 477 -5.03 4.03 20.17
CA ASP A 477 -4.45 4.04 21.51
C ASP A 477 -5.29 3.19 22.49
N ASP A 478 -6.60 3.05 22.20
CA ASP A 478 -7.53 2.23 22.98
C ASP A 478 -7.81 0.87 22.35
N SER A 479 -6.93 0.37 21.48
CA SER A 479 -7.06 -0.93 20.82
C SER A 479 -7.25 -2.10 21.79
N GLY A 480 -6.71 -2.02 23.00
CA GLY A 480 -6.92 -3.00 24.07
C GLY A 480 -8.37 -3.09 24.59
N SER A 481 -9.21 -2.10 24.30
CA SER A 481 -10.64 -2.09 24.67
C SER A 481 -11.55 -2.70 23.58
N ILE A 482 -10.99 -3.08 22.43
CA ILE A 482 -11.74 -3.68 21.32
C ILE A 482 -12.19 -5.08 21.74
N PRO A 483 -13.50 -5.38 21.72
CA PRO A 483 -13.98 -6.72 22.02
C PRO A 483 -13.40 -7.75 21.05
N THR A 484 -13.05 -8.95 21.55
CA THR A 484 -12.39 -9.99 20.74
C THR A 484 -13.14 -10.33 19.45
N TYR A 485 -14.48 -10.31 19.47
CA TYR A 485 -15.31 -10.59 18.30
C TYR A 485 -15.22 -9.53 17.20
N ALA A 486 -14.73 -8.32 17.51
CA ALA A 486 -14.67 -7.18 16.60
C ALA A 486 -13.26 -6.95 16.03
N ILE A 487 -12.23 -7.65 16.51
CA ILE A 487 -10.83 -7.38 16.17
C ILE A 487 -10.59 -7.41 14.66
N GLU A 488 -11.00 -8.48 13.98
CA GLU A 488 -10.76 -8.64 12.54
C GLU A 488 -11.58 -7.66 11.69
N ALA A 489 -12.80 -7.34 12.14
CA ALA A 489 -13.62 -6.33 11.49
C ALA A 489 -13.01 -4.93 11.63
N VAL A 490 -12.47 -4.58 12.80
CA VAL A 490 -11.78 -3.31 12.99
C VAL A 490 -10.57 -3.22 12.08
N LYS A 491 -9.70 -4.25 12.05
CA LYS A 491 -8.55 -4.26 11.12
C LYS A 491 -8.96 -4.05 9.67
N THR A 492 -9.99 -4.76 9.23
CA THR A 492 -10.52 -4.67 7.87
C THR A 492 -11.03 -3.27 7.58
N ALA A 493 -11.90 -2.74 8.45
CA ALA A 493 -12.49 -1.42 8.27
C ALA A 493 -11.46 -0.28 8.35
N THR A 494 -10.42 -0.39 9.18
CA THR A 494 -9.30 0.56 9.18
C THR A 494 -8.57 0.54 7.84
N LYS A 495 -8.26 -0.65 7.30
CA LYS A 495 -7.53 -0.78 6.03
C LYS A 495 -8.35 -0.33 4.81
N LYS A 496 -9.68 -0.45 4.91
CA LYS A 496 -10.65 0.05 3.93
C LYS A 496 -11.03 1.52 4.13
N GLU A 497 -10.39 2.22 5.08
CA GLU A 497 -10.67 3.63 5.40
C GLU A 497 -12.13 3.92 5.81
N ILE A 498 -12.84 2.90 6.31
CA ILE A 498 -14.26 3.02 6.72
C ILE A 498 -14.41 3.72 8.07
N ILE A 499 -13.41 3.61 8.94
CA ILE A 499 -13.50 4.12 10.31
C ILE A 499 -13.28 5.64 10.32
N VAL A 500 -14.28 6.36 10.85
CA VAL A 500 -14.23 7.80 11.08
C VAL A 500 -14.23 8.08 12.59
N ASN A 501 -13.21 8.82 13.05
CA ASN A 501 -12.96 9.13 14.46
C ASN A 501 -12.86 10.65 14.68
N HIS A 502 -13.91 11.21 15.28
CA HIS A 502 -13.97 12.60 15.73
C HIS A 502 -13.96 12.64 17.27
N SER A 503 -13.19 13.47 17.97
CA SER A 503 -12.20 14.50 17.56
C SER A 503 -10.74 14.04 17.66
N ASN A 504 -10.50 12.78 18.02
CA ASN A 504 -9.17 12.16 18.07
C ASN A 504 -9.16 10.91 17.18
N LEU A 505 -8.39 10.96 16.09
CA LEU A 505 -8.23 9.86 15.15
C LEU A 505 -7.76 8.55 15.79
N ARG A 506 -6.98 8.65 16.88
CA ARG A 506 -6.40 7.50 17.57
C ARG A 506 -7.33 6.88 18.63
N GLN A 507 -8.56 7.35 18.77
CA GLN A 507 -9.49 6.86 19.80
C GLN A 507 -10.73 6.24 19.16
N LEU A 508 -10.81 4.89 19.14
CA LEU A 508 -11.93 4.18 18.53
C LEU A 508 -13.20 4.20 19.40
N ASN A 509 -13.08 4.20 20.73
CA ASN A 509 -14.16 4.09 21.70
C ASN A 509 -15.15 2.94 21.37
N PRO A 510 -14.67 1.69 21.23
CA PRO A 510 -15.40 0.61 20.56
C PRO A 510 -16.73 0.23 21.25
N THR A 511 -16.85 0.42 22.57
CA THR A 511 -18.04 0.03 23.34
C THR A 511 -19.00 1.20 23.61
N ARG A 512 -18.67 2.42 23.16
CA ARG A 512 -19.56 3.58 23.28
C ARG A 512 -20.71 3.49 22.27
N ASN A 513 -21.91 3.91 22.70
CA ASN A 513 -23.05 4.13 21.81
C ASN A 513 -22.71 5.21 20.77
N ALA A 514 -22.90 4.91 19.49
CA ALA A 514 -22.58 5.81 18.40
C ALA A 514 -23.66 6.88 18.20
N THR A 515 -23.24 8.10 17.85
CA THR A 515 -24.16 9.15 17.42
C THR A 515 -24.61 8.92 15.97
N ARG A 516 -25.67 9.62 15.55
CA ARG A 516 -26.19 9.54 14.18
C ARG A 516 -25.16 10.02 13.15
N ALA A 517 -24.40 11.05 13.48
CA ALA A 517 -23.30 11.53 12.65
C ALA A 517 -22.20 10.46 12.46
N GLU A 518 -21.83 9.74 13.52
CA GLU A 518 -20.81 8.69 13.42
C GLU A 518 -21.27 7.50 12.56
N VAL A 519 -22.54 7.12 12.70
CA VAL A 519 -23.15 6.09 11.85
C VAL A 519 -23.16 6.56 10.40
N ALA A 520 -23.61 7.80 10.14
CA ALA A 520 -23.66 8.37 8.80
C ALA A 520 -22.28 8.38 8.14
N ALA A 521 -21.25 8.85 8.85
CA ALA A 521 -19.88 8.89 8.34
C ALA A 521 -19.34 7.51 7.96
N MET A 522 -19.49 6.51 8.84
CA MET A 522 -19.01 5.14 8.56
C MET A 522 -19.82 4.44 7.46
N VAL A 523 -21.13 4.68 7.37
CA VAL A 523 -21.97 4.16 6.28
C VAL A 523 -21.60 4.81 4.95
N TYR A 524 -21.36 6.12 4.92
CA TYR A 524 -20.90 6.84 3.73
C TYR A 524 -19.56 6.28 3.24
N GLN A 525 -18.57 6.10 4.13
CA GLN A 525 -17.29 5.49 3.75
C GLN A 525 -17.45 4.04 3.23
N ALA A 526 -18.38 3.26 3.79
CA ALA A 526 -18.67 1.94 3.25
C ALA A 526 -19.34 1.99 1.86
N LEU A 527 -20.14 3.03 1.56
CA LEU A 527 -20.67 3.27 0.21
C LEU A 527 -19.57 3.72 -0.77
N VAL A 528 -18.58 4.48 -0.30
CA VAL A 528 -17.37 4.82 -1.07
C VAL A 528 -16.61 3.56 -1.45
N ASP A 529 -16.32 2.65 -0.50
CA ASP A 529 -15.64 1.37 -0.79
C ASP A 529 -16.45 0.52 -1.78
N ALA A 530 -17.79 0.61 -1.72
CA ALA A 530 -18.70 -0.03 -2.66
C ALA A 530 -18.85 0.70 -4.02
N ASN A 531 -18.14 1.81 -4.25
CA ASN A 531 -18.24 2.67 -5.44
C ASN A 531 -19.67 3.18 -5.72
N LYS A 532 -20.46 3.44 -4.67
CA LYS A 532 -21.84 3.94 -4.81
C LYS A 532 -21.97 5.46 -4.64
N VAL A 533 -20.99 6.10 -4.02
CA VAL A 533 -20.95 7.56 -3.78
C VAL A 533 -19.52 8.09 -3.99
N GLY A 534 -19.38 9.40 -4.18
CA GLY A 534 -18.08 10.06 -4.37
C GLY A 534 -17.23 10.10 -3.10
N LEU A 535 -15.91 10.17 -3.27
CA LEU A 535 -14.97 10.34 -2.15
C LEU A 535 -15.16 11.72 -1.48
N ILE A 536 -15.36 11.74 -0.16
CA ILE A 536 -15.29 12.96 0.65
C ILE A 536 -13.96 12.97 1.37
N ALA A 537 -13.14 13.99 1.09
CA ALA A 537 -11.89 14.21 1.82
C ALA A 537 -12.21 14.84 3.17
N ASN A 538 -12.06 14.06 4.25
CA ASN A 538 -12.33 14.54 5.61
C ASN A 538 -11.21 14.11 6.55
N GLN A 539 -10.74 15.05 7.38
CA GLN A 539 -9.63 14.84 8.32
C GLN A 539 -9.90 13.81 9.41
N TYR A 540 -11.17 13.42 9.63
CA TYR A 540 -11.56 12.44 10.64
C TYR A 540 -11.56 10.99 10.13
N ILE A 541 -11.28 10.76 8.84
CA ILE A 541 -11.12 9.42 8.27
C ILE A 541 -9.78 8.83 8.75
N VAL A 542 -9.83 7.65 9.35
CA VAL A 542 -8.64 6.97 9.84
C VAL A 542 -7.93 6.30 8.67
N LYS A 543 -6.80 6.87 8.28
CA LYS A 543 -5.88 6.31 7.28
C LYS A 543 -4.77 5.52 7.96
N PHE A 544 -4.52 4.31 7.48
CA PHE A 544 -3.46 3.45 8.02
C PHE A 544 -2.69 2.76 6.89
N GLU A 545 -1.46 3.21 6.70
CA GLU A 545 -0.51 2.54 5.83
C GLU A 545 0.08 1.32 6.57
N ASP A 546 0.10 0.19 5.89
CA ASP A 546 0.59 -1.07 6.44
C ASP A 546 1.55 -1.68 5.42
N ASP A 547 2.78 -1.94 5.84
CA ASP A 547 3.80 -2.66 5.07
C ASP A 547 3.54 -4.18 5.05
N GLY A 548 2.54 -4.64 5.80
CA GLY A 548 2.16 -6.05 5.91
C GLY A 548 3.05 -6.85 6.86
N ILE A 549 4.03 -6.21 7.51
CA ILE A 549 4.97 -6.86 8.43
C ILE A 549 4.49 -6.56 9.85
N PRO A 550 4.08 -7.57 10.66
CA PRO A 550 3.70 -7.33 12.04
C PRO A 550 4.75 -6.49 12.78
N THR A 551 4.33 -5.42 13.45
CA THR A 551 5.20 -4.54 14.21
C THR A 551 4.62 -4.32 15.61
N PHE A 552 5.46 -4.02 16.59
CA PHE A 552 5.06 -3.89 17.99
C PHE A 552 5.51 -2.55 18.55
N ALA A 553 4.72 -1.95 19.44
CA ALA A 553 5.03 -0.63 19.99
C ALA A 553 6.34 -0.65 20.79
N ASP A 554 6.59 -1.74 21.52
CA ASP A 554 7.74 -1.91 22.40
C ASP A 554 9.06 -2.22 21.69
N ILE A 555 9.05 -2.43 20.37
CA ILE A 555 10.27 -2.58 19.56
C ILE A 555 10.67 -1.31 18.81
N GLN A 556 9.81 -0.29 18.70
CA GLN A 556 10.05 0.85 17.80
C GLN A 556 11.34 1.62 18.09
N ASN A 557 11.72 1.70 19.37
CA ASN A 557 12.93 2.36 19.83
C ASN A 557 13.97 1.36 20.37
N HIS A 558 13.80 0.08 20.07
CA HIS A 558 14.66 -0.98 20.57
C HIS A 558 15.77 -1.29 19.56
N TRP A 559 17.02 -1.44 20.01
CA TRP A 559 18.18 -1.70 19.14
C TRP A 559 18.07 -2.94 18.24
N ALA A 560 17.24 -3.89 18.65
CA ALA A 560 17.00 -5.15 17.92
C ALA A 560 15.83 -5.06 16.93
N LYS A 561 15.25 -3.87 16.71
CA LYS A 561 14.02 -3.66 15.92
C LYS A 561 14.11 -4.34 14.56
N GLU A 562 15.15 -4.04 13.79
CA GLU A 562 15.29 -4.47 12.41
C GLU A 562 15.43 -6.00 12.32
N PHE A 563 16.16 -6.62 13.26
CA PHE A 563 16.28 -8.08 13.34
C PHE A 563 14.93 -8.73 13.69
N ILE A 564 14.19 -8.15 14.63
CA ILE A 564 12.87 -8.65 15.04
C ILE A 564 11.87 -8.52 13.88
N GLN A 565 11.82 -7.37 13.21
CA GLN A 565 10.96 -7.14 12.06
C GLN A 565 11.28 -8.11 10.91
N GLY A 566 12.56 -8.34 10.62
CA GLY A 566 12.95 -9.30 9.59
C GLY A 566 12.52 -10.73 9.92
N LEU A 567 12.64 -11.17 11.18
CA LEU A 567 12.11 -12.49 11.57
C LEU A 567 10.57 -12.55 11.62
N LEU A 568 9.88 -11.43 11.84
CA LEU A 568 8.42 -11.35 11.78
C LEU A 568 7.91 -11.43 10.34
N ALA A 569 8.61 -10.80 9.39
CA ALA A 569 8.29 -10.84 7.96
C ALA A 569 8.33 -12.28 7.41
N GLU A 570 9.30 -13.07 7.86
CA GLU A 570 9.44 -14.48 7.51
C GLU A 570 8.54 -15.40 8.35
N GLY A 571 7.73 -14.81 9.22
CA GLY A 571 6.84 -15.51 10.13
C GLY A 571 7.58 -16.40 11.13
N ILE A 572 8.89 -16.25 11.36
CA ILE A 572 9.71 -17.10 12.24
C ILE A 572 9.41 -16.86 13.72
N ILE A 573 9.16 -15.60 14.10
CA ILE A 573 8.78 -15.23 15.47
C ILE A 573 7.38 -14.62 15.50
N SER A 574 6.84 -14.44 16.71
CA SER A 574 5.59 -13.74 16.97
C SER A 574 5.70 -12.92 18.27
N GLY A 575 4.79 -11.97 18.42
CA GLY A 575 4.58 -11.24 19.67
C GLY A 575 4.12 -12.18 20.80
N VAL A 576 4.22 -11.69 22.04
CA VAL A 576 3.61 -12.36 23.19
C VAL A 576 2.11 -12.12 23.26
N ASP A 577 1.66 -11.03 22.66
CA ASP A 577 0.27 -10.66 22.40
C ASP A 577 0.22 -9.81 21.12
N ASN A 578 -0.94 -9.22 20.80
CA ASN A 578 -1.12 -8.41 19.59
C ASN A 578 -0.46 -7.03 19.65
N THR A 579 0.07 -6.61 20.80
CA THR A 579 0.62 -5.25 21.00
C THR A 579 2.09 -5.24 21.42
N ASN A 580 2.61 -6.35 21.96
CA ASN A 580 3.95 -6.43 22.51
C ASN A 580 4.75 -7.64 22.01
N PHE A 581 6.05 -7.41 21.77
CA PHE A 581 7.03 -8.46 21.53
C PHE A 581 7.83 -8.85 22.78
N LYS A 582 8.01 -7.89 23.70
CA LYS A 582 8.85 -7.91 24.90
C LYS A 582 10.31 -8.25 24.62
N PRO A 583 11.05 -7.40 23.87
CA PRO A 583 12.42 -7.72 23.46
C PRO A 583 13.41 -7.83 24.62
N ASN A 584 13.13 -7.21 25.77
CA ASN A 584 14.00 -7.23 26.96
C ASN A 584 13.72 -8.39 27.92
N ASP A 585 12.62 -9.11 27.75
CA ASP A 585 12.30 -10.28 28.57
C ASP A 585 13.28 -11.41 28.28
N LYS A 586 13.57 -12.22 29.30
CA LYS A 586 14.40 -13.42 29.15
C LYS A 586 13.67 -14.48 28.34
N ILE A 587 14.41 -15.21 27.51
CA ILE A 587 13.87 -16.31 26.72
C ILE A 587 14.24 -17.64 27.38
N ASN A 588 13.24 -18.49 27.58
CA ASN A 588 13.45 -19.82 28.14
C ASN A 588 13.84 -20.85 27.07
N ARG A 589 14.36 -21.99 27.51
CA ARG A 589 14.85 -23.06 26.63
C ARG A 589 13.77 -23.66 25.73
N ALA A 590 12.51 -23.72 26.18
CA ALA A 590 11.40 -24.18 25.34
C ALA A 590 11.08 -23.19 24.20
N GLN A 591 11.01 -21.90 24.50
CA GLN A 591 10.82 -20.83 23.51
C GLN A 591 11.98 -20.80 22.51
N TYR A 592 13.21 -20.95 22.98
CA TYR A 592 14.37 -21.01 22.10
C TYR A 592 14.34 -22.26 21.20
N ALA A 593 13.96 -23.42 21.72
CA ALA A 593 13.80 -24.63 20.90
C ALA A 593 12.75 -24.46 19.79
N ALA A 594 11.62 -23.83 20.11
CA ALA A 594 10.57 -23.49 19.13
C ALA A 594 11.10 -22.55 18.03
N LEU A 595 11.87 -21.53 18.42
CA LEU A 595 12.53 -20.61 17.49
C LEU A 595 13.50 -21.36 16.56
N ILE A 596 14.42 -22.16 17.10
CA ILE A 596 15.37 -22.95 16.30
C ILE A 596 14.64 -23.91 15.36
N SER A 597 13.62 -24.61 15.85
CA SER A 597 12.84 -25.53 15.03
C SER A 597 12.17 -24.84 13.85
N LYS A 598 11.78 -23.58 14.00
CA LYS A 598 11.10 -22.80 12.96
C LYS A 598 12.08 -22.12 12.00
N ALA A 599 13.16 -21.54 12.54
CA ALA A 599 14.21 -20.86 11.78
C ALA A 599 15.02 -21.81 10.89
N PHE A 600 15.35 -23.00 11.39
CA PHE A 600 16.30 -23.89 10.71
C PHE A 600 15.74 -25.25 10.31
N ASN A 601 14.55 -25.62 10.82
CA ASN A 601 13.91 -26.92 10.58
C ASN A 601 14.91 -28.11 10.57
N PRO A 602 15.67 -28.30 11.66
CA PRO A 602 16.90 -29.08 11.59
C PRO A 602 16.63 -30.58 11.38
N SER A 603 17.48 -31.19 10.55
CA SER A 603 17.46 -32.63 10.29
C SER A 603 18.03 -33.42 11.48
N ALA A 604 17.50 -34.61 11.73
CA ALA A 604 17.94 -35.44 12.85
C ALA A 604 19.34 -36.04 12.62
N ILE A 605 20.28 -35.74 13.51
CA ILE A 605 21.64 -36.30 13.55
C ILE A 605 21.85 -37.25 14.73
N ARG A 606 20.88 -37.32 15.65
CA ARG A 606 20.86 -38.28 16.77
C ARG A 606 19.44 -38.76 17.07
N GLU A 607 19.36 -39.90 17.77
CA GLU A 607 18.10 -40.51 18.20
C GLU A 607 17.31 -39.58 19.13
N ALA A 608 15.99 -39.78 19.16
CA ALA A 608 15.11 -39.06 20.09
C ALA A 608 15.46 -39.42 21.55
N LYS A 609 15.22 -38.49 22.48
CA LYS A 609 15.46 -38.70 23.90
C LYS A 609 14.28 -38.19 24.73
N ASP A 610 13.73 -39.05 25.57
CA ASP A 610 12.72 -38.65 26.53
C ASP A 610 13.36 -37.91 27.71
N PHE A 611 12.96 -36.66 27.91
CA PHE A 611 13.38 -35.85 29.05
C PHE A 611 12.37 -35.95 30.18
N LYS A 612 12.84 -36.12 31.42
CA LYS A 612 11.99 -36.36 32.58
C LYS A 612 10.98 -35.24 32.87
N ASP A 613 11.31 -34.01 32.49
CA ASP A 613 10.51 -32.79 32.71
C ASP A 613 9.74 -32.33 31.45
N VAL A 614 9.75 -33.11 30.37
CA VAL A 614 9.02 -32.82 29.13
C VAL A 614 8.02 -33.95 28.86
N GLY A 615 6.82 -33.80 29.41
CA GLY A 615 5.73 -34.75 29.20
C GLY A 615 5.00 -34.57 27.86
N ASP A 616 4.10 -35.51 27.54
CA ASP A 616 3.31 -35.53 26.29
C ASP A 616 2.45 -34.29 26.07
N GLY A 617 2.02 -33.61 27.14
CA GLY A 617 1.26 -32.36 27.07
C GLY A 617 2.10 -31.09 26.96
N SER A 618 3.42 -31.17 26.87
CA SER A 618 4.26 -29.97 26.71
C SER A 618 4.08 -29.38 25.31
N TRP A 619 3.70 -28.10 25.25
CA TRP A 619 3.51 -27.37 23.99
C TRP A 619 4.78 -27.32 23.11
N ALA A 620 5.96 -27.46 23.73
CA ALA A 620 7.25 -27.39 23.06
C ALA A 620 7.85 -28.77 22.77
N LYS A 621 7.16 -29.87 23.07
CA LYS A 621 7.73 -31.23 23.00
C LYS A 621 8.39 -31.52 21.64
N ASP A 622 7.67 -31.26 20.54
CA ASP A 622 8.17 -31.54 19.20
C ASP A 622 9.34 -30.63 18.80
N ALA A 623 9.25 -29.34 19.15
CA ALA A 623 10.34 -28.39 18.91
C ALA A 623 11.59 -28.74 19.70
N ILE A 624 11.44 -29.16 20.96
CA ILE A 624 12.53 -29.65 21.82
C ILE A 624 13.17 -30.89 21.20
N GLN A 625 12.38 -31.85 20.71
CA GLN A 625 12.92 -33.01 20.01
C GLN A 625 13.65 -32.62 18.72
N LYS A 626 13.12 -31.70 17.93
CA LYS A 626 13.78 -31.21 16.70
C LYS A 626 15.12 -30.55 17.01
N ALA A 627 15.14 -29.57 17.92
CA ALA A 627 16.36 -28.86 18.31
C ALA A 627 17.38 -29.81 18.97
N TYR A 628 16.90 -30.78 19.77
CA TYR A 628 17.76 -31.82 20.34
C TYR A 628 18.35 -32.71 19.26
N ARG A 629 17.53 -33.34 18.43
CA ARG A 629 17.99 -34.27 17.40
C ARG A 629 18.83 -33.59 16.33
N GLY A 630 18.61 -32.31 16.08
CA GLY A 630 19.41 -31.47 15.18
C GLY A 630 20.74 -30.97 15.75
N GLY A 631 21.07 -31.28 17.01
CA GLY A 631 22.36 -30.91 17.60
C GLY A 631 22.45 -29.50 18.17
N PHE A 632 21.40 -28.68 18.06
CA PHE A 632 21.36 -27.31 18.60
C PHE A 632 21.33 -27.31 20.13
N LEU A 633 20.46 -28.12 20.74
CA LEU A 633 20.23 -28.11 22.19
C LEU A 633 20.50 -29.48 22.82
N SER A 634 21.01 -29.51 24.05
CA SER A 634 21.18 -30.75 24.83
C SER A 634 20.49 -30.63 26.18
N GLY A 635 20.05 -31.76 26.75
CA GLY A 635 19.54 -31.79 28.12
C GLY A 635 20.65 -31.93 29.16
N TYR A 636 20.29 -31.75 30.42
CA TYR A 636 21.20 -31.86 31.54
C TYR A 636 21.53 -33.31 31.91
N THR A 637 22.60 -33.49 32.67
CA THR A 637 23.09 -34.79 33.14
C THR A 637 22.10 -35.54 34.05
N ASN A 638 21.21 -34.81 34.73
CA ASN A 638 20.15 -35.39 35.57
C ASN A 638 18.98 -36.01 34.78
N GLY A 639 18.96 -35.86 33.45
CA GLY A 639 17.92 -36.37 32.56
C GLY A 639 16.79 -35.38 32.25
N ASN A 640 16.85 -34.15 32.76
CA ASN A 640 15.91 -33.08 32.44
C ASN A 640 16.39 -32.28 31.21
N PHE A 641 15.47 -31.67 30.49
CA PHE A 641 15.75 -30.65 29.47
C PHE A 641 15.91 -29.25 30.09
N GLY A 642 15.18 -28.95 31.16
CA GLY A 642 15.12 -27.61 31.76
C GLY A 642 14.21 -26.66 30.99
N GLN A 643 13.01 -27.09 30.59
CA GLN A 643 12.18 -26.32 29.63
C GLN A 643 11.86 -24.87 30.08
N GLY A 644 11.79 -24.62 31.39
CA GLY A 644 11.53 -23.31 31.97
C GLY A 644 12.78 -22.47 32.28
N ASP A 645 13.99 -23.03 32.16
CA ASP A 645 15.20 -22.28 32.46
C ASP A 645 15.51 -21.30 31.32
N ASN A 646 16.08 -20.15 31.66
CA ASN A 646 16.53 -19.17 30.67
C ASN A 646 17.83 -19.62 29.99
N VAL A 647 17.97 -19.31 28.71
CA VAL A 647 19.23 -19.57 27.98
C VAL A 647 20.24 -18.46 28.28
N LYS A 648 21.52 -18.81 28.41
CA LYS A 648 22.61 -17.82 28.52
C LYS A 648 23.11 -17.42 27.14
N ARG A 649 23.75 -16.24 27.03
CA ARG A 649 24.31 -15.76 25.75
C ARG A 649 25.31 -16.74 25.14
N ALA A 650 26.23 -17.29 25.94
CA ALA A 650 27.17 -18.30 25.46
C ALA A 650 26.47 -19.58 24.96
N ASP A 651 25.40 -20.01 25.63
CA ASP A 651 24.65 -21.21 25.23
C ASP A 651 23.93 -21.02 23.88
N VAL A 652 23.46 -19.80 23.59
CA VAL A 652 22.85 -19.47 22.28
C VAL A 652 23.90 -19.56 21.17
N ILE A 653 25.09 -19.00 21.39
CA ILE A 653 26.19 -19.06 20.42
C ILE A 653 26.62 -20.51 20.18
N VAL A 654 26.85 -21.27 21.26
CA VAL A 654 27.22 -22.69 21.18
C VAL A 654 26.16 -23.49 20.45
N SER A 655 24.89 -23.24 20.73
CA SER A 655 23.75 -23.89 20.07
C SER A 655 23.72 -23.62 18.57
N LEU A 656 23.84 -22.36 18.15
CA LEU A 656 23.83 -22.00 16.73
C LEU A 656 25.02 -22.59 15.98
N VAL A 657 26.24 -22.44 16.51
CA VAL A 657 27.46 -22.93 15.84
C VAL A 657 27.45 -24.44 15.72
N ASN A 658 27.11 -25.17 16.79
CA ASN A 658 27.10 -26.63 16.76
C ASN A 658 25.94 -27.17 15.89
N GLY A 659 24.74 -26.60 16.03
CA GLY A 659 23.56 -27.03 15.29
C GLY A 659 23.66 -26.80 13.78
N LEU A 660 24.33 -25.72 13.38
CA LEU A 660 24.61 -25.39 11.97
C LEU A 660 25.90 -26.03 11.46
N GLY A 661 26.68 -26.70 12.31
CA GLY A 661 27.93 -27.33 11.93
C GLY A 661 29.02 -26.35 11.46
N LEU A 662 28.98 -25.10 11.95
CA LEU A 662 29.90 -24.04 11.55
C LEU A 662 31.29 -24.28 12.12
N LYS A 663 32.32 -23.92 11.35
CA LYS A 663 33.72 -24.01 11.77
C LYS A 663 34.52 -22.87 11.16
N GLU A 664 35.17 -22.10 12.03
CA GLU A 664 36.16 -21.10 11.65
C GLU A 664 37.28 -21.08 12.69
N SER A 665 38.40 -20.46 12.37
CA SER A 665 39.49 -20.23 13.31
C SER A 665 40.08 -18.85 13.11
N ASP A 666 40.16 -18.06 14.19
CA ASP A 666 40.96 -16.83 14.23
C ASP A 666 41.56 -16.67 15.63
N PRO A 667 42.90 -16.66 15.76
CA PRO A 667 43.56 -16.45 17.05
C PRO A 667 43.24 -15.09 17.68
N ASN A 668 42.82 -14.10 16.89
CA ASN A 668 42.60 -12.73 17.37
C ASN A 668 41.12 -12.40 17.63
N ALA A 669 40.17 -13.29 17.29
CA ALA A 669 38.75 -13.00 17.39
C ALA A 669 38.31 -12.67 18.84
N LEU A 670 38.94 -13.28 19.83
CA LEU A 670 38.63 -13.02 21.24
C LEU A 670 39.13 -11.66 21.74
N ASP A 671 40.09 -11.03 21.06
CA ASP A 671 40.63 -9.71 21.45
C ASP A 671 39.64 -8.56 21.20
N LEU A 672 38.56 -8.85 20.47
CA LEU A 672 37.42 -7.95 20.29
C LEU A 672 36.60 -7.79 21.58
N TYR A 673 36.73 -8.72 22.54
CA TYR A 673 35.95 -8.73 23.77
C TYR A 673 36.79 -8.32 24.99
N ASP A 674 36.36 -7.28 25.68
CA ASP A 674 36.98 -6.82 26.92
C ASP A 674 36.75 -7.82 28.08
N ASP A 675 35.65 -8.57 28.01
CA ASP A 675 35.26 -9.61 28.96
C ASP A 675 35.62 -11.03 28.47
N LYS A 676 36.62 -11.17 27.59
CA LYS A 676 37.06 -12.48 27.07
C LYS A 676 37.44 -13.49 28.15
N GLY A 677 37.88 -13.03 29.32
CA GLY A 677 38.20 -13.87 30.46
C GLY A 677 37.00 -14.58 31.09
N ASP A 678 35.78 -14.06 30.85
CA ASP A 678 34.54 -14.63 31.37
C ASP A 678 33.93 -15.67 30.42
N ILE A 679 34.51 -15.85 29.22
CA ILE A 679 34.05 -16.84 28.24
C ILE A 679 34.34 -18.25 28.78
N PRO A 680 33.31 -19.09 29.00
CA PRO A 680 33.52 -20.44 29.47
C PRO A 680 34.36 -21.25 28.49
N SER A 681 35.26 -22.09 28.99
CA SER A 681 36.17 -22.88 28.15
C SER A 681 35.47 -23.81 27.15
N TYR A 682 34.23 -24.25 27.45
CA TYR A 682 33.44 -25.07 26.54
C TYR A 682 32.86 -24.29 25.34
N ALA A 683 32.89 -22.95 25.37
CA ALA A 683 32.29 -22.08 24.36
C ALA A 683 33.33 -21.31 23.53
N THR A 684 34.62 -21.40 23.88
CA THR A 684 35.69 -20.59 23.28
C THR A 684 35.72 -20.71 21.76
N ASP A 685 35.75 -21.93 21.22
CA ASP A 685 35.82 -22.17 19.76
C ASP A 685 34.55 -21.70 19.04
N GLN A 686 33.39 -21.86 19.68
CA GLN A 686 32.11 -21.44 19.13
C GLN A 686 31.98 -19.93 19.12
N VAL A 687 32.48 -19.23 20.14
CA VAL A 687 32.53 -17.75 20.13
C VAL A 687 33.42 -17.28 18.99
N ILE A 688 34.63 -17.83 18.84
CA ILE A 688 35.52 -17.50 17.71
C ILE A 688 34.80 -17.67 16.37
N THR A 689 34.12 -18.82 16.20
CA THR A 689 33.40 -19.12 14.96
C THR A 689 32.26 -18.15 14.71
N ALA A 690 31.41 -17.91 15.71
CA ALA A 690 30.27 -17.01 15.57
C ALA A 690 30.70 -15.56 15.32
N THR A 691 31.79 -15.10 15.94
CA THR A 691 32.34 -13.75 15.69
C THR A 691 32.79 -13.63 14.24
N LYS A 692 33.49 -14.63 13.70
CA LYS A 692 33.94 -14.61 12.29
C LYS A 692 32.83 -14.73 11.26
N LYS A 693 31.75 -15.43 11.61
CA LYS A 693 30.53 -15.49 10.79
C LYS A 693 29.61 -14.27 10.99
N LEU A 694 30.03 -13.26 11.75
CA LEU A 694 29.23 -12.07 12.08
C LEU A 694 27.90 -12.38 12.79
N ILE A 695 27.82 -13.54 13.45
CA ILE A 695 26.62 -14.00 14.18
C ILE A 695 26.47 -13.27 15.52
N VAL A 696 27.58 -12.85 16.14
CA VAL A 696 27.55 -12.21 17.45
C VAL A 696 27.06 -10.76 17.34
N VAL A 697 25.95 -10.49 18.04
CA VAL A 697 25.38 -9.13 18.16
C VAL A 697 25.39 -8.71 19.62
N ASN A 698 26.11 -7.63 19.94
CA ASN A 698 26.37 -7.12 21.28
C ASN A 698 25.83 -5.69 21.43
N SER A 699 24.86 -5.50 22.33
CA SER A 699 24.29 -4.20 22.66
C SER A 699 24.27 -3.99 24.18
N PRO A 700 24.49 -2.75 24.66
CA PRO A 700 24.83 -1.55 23.88
C PRO A 700 26.32 -1.45 23.48
N ASP A 701 27.18 -2.29 24.07
CA ASP A 701 28.63 -2.24 23.89
C ASP A 701 29.11 -3.46 23.08
N GLN A 702 29.58 -3.22 21.84
CA GLN A 702 30.09 -4.28 20.97
C GLN A 702 31.21 -5.11 21.60
N ARG A 703 32.00 -4.52 22.50
CA ARG A 703 33.16 -5.18 23.11
C ARG A 703 32.81 -6.03 24.34
N LYS A 704 31.54 -6.14 24.71
CA LYS A 704 31.10 -6.92 25.89
C LYS A 704 30.14 -8.04 25.54
N LEU A 705 30.64 -9.27 25.53
CA LEU A 705 29.85 -10.44 25.20
C LEU A 705 28.84 -10.83 26.30
N ASN A 706 29.18 -10.58 27.56
CA ASN A 706 28.46 -11.01 28.76
C ASN A 706 28.05 -12.49 28.72
N PRO A 707 29.01 -13.43 28.51
CA PRO A 707 28.74 -14.79 28.08
C PRO A 707 27.90 -15.62 29.06
N VAL A 708 28.00 -15.37 30.37
CA VAL A 708 27.29 -16.11 31.42
C VAL A 708 25.91 -15.54 31.77
N ARG A 709 25.55 -14.38 31.21
CA ARG A 709 24.26 -13.72 31.46
C ARG A 709 23.14 -14.40 30.68
N GLU A 710 21.95 -14.47 31.27
CA GLU A 710 20.72 -14.87 30.59
C GLU A 710 20.39 -13.92 29.43
N ALA A 711 20.17 -14.49 28.24
CA ALA A 711 19.87 -13.77 27.02
C ALA A 711 18.42 -13.28 26.99
N THR A 712 18.20 -12.11 26.41
CA THR A 712 16.86 -11.58 26.15
C THR A 712 16.32 -12.08 24.81
N ARG A 713 15.00 -11.95 24.62
CA ARG A 713 14.33 -12.26 23.35
C ARG A 713 14.91 -11.48 22.17
N GLY A 714 15.22 -10.20 22.35
CA GLY A 714 15.83 -9.35 21.31
C GLY A 714 17.26 -9.79 20.96
N GLU A 715 18.05 -10.20 21.95
CA GLU A 715 19.41 -10.72 21.72
C GLU A 715 19.40 -12.02 20.93
N VAL A 716 18.51 -12.94 21.29
CA VAL A 716 18.37 -14.20 20.58
C VAL A 716 17.81 -13.99 19.18
N ALA A 717 16.83 -13.09 19.00
CA ALA A 717 16.34 -12.73 17.67
C ALA A 717 17.47 -12.21 16.76
N ALA A 718 18.31 -11.30 17.26
CA ALA A 718 19.43 -10.75 16.49
C ALA A 718 20.45 -11.83 16.08
N MET A 719 20.87 -12.69 17.02
CA MET A 719 21.83 -13.77 16.71
C MET A 719 21.23 -14.85 15.78
N VAL A 720 19.95 -15.20 15.95
CA VAL A 720 19.27 -16.14 15.04
C VAL A 720 19.14 -15.54 13.65
N TYR A 721 18.78 -14.26 13.53
CA TYR A 721 18.73 -13.55 12.25
C TYR A 721 20.07 -13.58 11.54
N GLN A 722 21.16 -13.23 12.23
CA GLN A 722 22.50 -13.26 11.64
C GLN A 722 22.93 -14.68 11.24
N ALA A 723 22.59 -15.69 12.04
CA ALA A 723 22.85 -17.08 11.68
C ALA A 723 22.04 -17.53 10.45
N MET A 724 20.80 -17.08 10.30
CA MET A 724 20.01 -17.33 9.08
C MET A 724 20.58 -16.61 7.85
N LEU A 725 21.10 -15.39 8.03
CA LEU A 725 21.80 -14.64 6.99
C LEU A 725 23.08 -15.36 6.53
N ASP A 726 23.90 -15.87 7.48
CA ASP A 726 25.09 -16.68 7.18
C ASP A 726 24.74 -17.97 6.41
N GLN A 727 23.62 -18.59 6.74
CA GLN A 727 23.13 -19.79 6.04
C GLN A 727 22.46 -19.48 4.69
N GLY A 728 22.28 -18.20 4.33
CA GLY A 728 21.58 -17.79 3.13
C GLY A 728 20.08 -18.07 3.15
N THR A 729 19.49 -18.37 4.31
CA THR A 729 18.03 -18.51 4.48
C THR A 729 17.36 -17.15 4.64
N LEU A 730 18.13 -16.10 4.95
CA LEU A 730 17.77 -14.70 4.79
C LEU A 730 18.77 -14.03 3.85
N THR A 731 18.32 -13.02 3.10
CA THR A 731 19.16 -12.27 2.17
C THR A 731 19.26 -10.78 2.51
N ALA A 732 18.33 -10.24 3.28
CA ALA A 732 18.37 -8.88 3.77
C ALA A 732 19.41 -8.75 4.90
N ALA A 733 20.44 -7.95 4.70
CA ALA A 733 21.37 -7.63 5.78
C ALA A 733 20.78 -6.49 6.65
N VAL A 734 20.87 -6.65 7.97
CA VAL A 734 20.57 -5.56 8.91
C VAL A 734 21.83 -4.74 9.11
N ASN A 735 21.80 -3.45 8.75
CA ASN A 735 22.88 -2.53 9.06
C ASN A 735 22.78 -2.09 10.53
N SER A 736 23.53 -2.74 11.41
CA SER A 736 23.50 -2.48 12.84
C SER A 736 24.91 -2.28 13.40
N GLU A 737 25.10 -1.20 14.16
CA GLU A 737 26.29 -0.95 14.95
C GLU A 737 26.47 -1.93 16.13
N TYR A 738 25.61 -2.93 16.30
CA TYR A 738 25.75 -3.93 17.36
C TYR A 738 26.32 -5.25 16.85
N ILE A 739 26.43 -5.42 15.53
CA ILE A 739 27.08 -6.60 14.93
C ILE A 739 28.58 -6.48 15.19
N VAL A 740 29.17 -7.50 15.81
CA VAL A 740 30.59 -7.51 16.13
C VAL A 740 31.38 -7.84 14.86
N VAL A 741 32.01 -6.83 14.27
CA VAL A 741 32.85 -6.95 13.08
C VAL A 741 34.32 -7.00 13.49
N GLY A 742 35.05 -8.02 13.03
CA GLY A 742 36.38 -8.38 13.51
C GLY A 742 37.44 -8.58 12.44
#